data_AF-A0A642UYU3-F1
#
_entry.id   AF-A0A642UYU3-F1
#
_cell.length_a   1.000
_cell.length_b   1.000
_cell.length_c   1.000
_cell.angle_alpha   90.00
_cell.angle_beta   90.00
_cell.angle_gamma   90.00
#
_symmetry.space_group_name_H-M   'P 1'
#
loop_
_entity.id
_entity.type
_entity.pdbx_description
1 polymer ?
#
loop_
_entity_poly.entity_id
_entity_poly.type
_entity_poly.pdbx_seq_one_letter_code
_entity_poly.pdbx_strand_id
1 'polypeptide(L)'
;MAFLQVIADLQNPDNRVRGEAESKYEQLLQQNPEQTATGLMEIVTSPEANVGIKQLCLINMKQLVPKYWSMGFPNFIGPPLSQPLKQSIRSQLLQIISSPDTRIRGAAAYCIVQIAAADYPDEWPTLLDDLYTMSVDFNNSYAVIGALTVFGELFDDLITEDQFWEGDVCNQVTKNLATLFQSPQAKADVKMAGVKFYEHAILASLRSPEAFASDQRKQMVASQVTVMLPLILQLIAEVQQANANDVDQWLLRSYLYKVVSAFIGSFNKRIDLVVKQKAMELAVTDLQSNIGIYRSVVVNGESINGTNAGTDPTTALINMMSDIVDTVGLASHSVVIPEGALEGLFEVLRLGCVLPQERVESYEADFNDYVTDMTGLSTSASLRESITEFITDAPGALASGFWQPALGRVFSTEGLDLEASLFMMEQLLVNDDGEYDSTHAAEILQRLSGIFGTNELVNSRLFLVFPRFFEKFEEVLGVQSAAKPIVEMVSVAKQSSSLLVKISALVSFTYYVNFLDVSKLFSATEGREVQQAIFEVADSLVEDSEEDGLPPLLEAITAATKINPSSATNVTELIFKITLKDAANVQLSLDAKDALIELLQSTPQSAYLQVASTALPIIIGTIANTTQEYTPELYISLELLGVLFGDYPATQNFPKQVFEETFPIISKVIMASDDNQILQSGAEVLNKLIERASDYVVGYQDSNGKSGLEIILELSARLLSPQLDDSAAMYTGLVILSLVEKFQSYLNTDYLVKILDATVQRLVIAKHPVTIENLILVFCHLILSAPNDMVTFLKTTKVQVDGSERPSLAAVLPVWFESYEVTRGYDKITKNSMALGKLFSLNDADVTALLVNGDIIPYDGDKIITRSMKKSMPDRYTQISAMLKILKLLVGELQFQMQQPDEKDYNLEQDDNGNDGWEDLEDVGVPNYEKLKSYVGEGDDGDDDNHGNDTSDGSLLQFLKQFFRECTQKNLGNFEHWFPQLSDDEKTTIMEAVAF
;
A
#
# COMPACT_ATOMS: atom_id res chain seq x y z
N MET A 1 37.20 27.09 33.98
CA MET A 1 36.01 27.84 34.46
C MET A 1 35.26 28.55 33.34
N ALA A 2 35.89 29.31 32.44
CA ALA A 2 35.16 30.04 31.37
C ALA A 2 34.42 29.13 30.36
N PHE A 3 35.02 28.00 29.94
CA PHE A 3 34.39 27.06 28.99
C PHE A 3 33.22 26.27 29.60
N LEU A 4 33.39 25.77 30.83
CA LEU A 4 32.31 25.10 31.58
C LEU A 4 31.07 25.99 31.75
N GLN A 5 31.25 27.30 31.98
CA GLN A 5 30.14 28.24 32.07
C GLN A 5 29.39 28.36 30.73
N VAL A 6 30.12 28.42 29.60
CA VAL A 6 29.49 28.45 28.27
C VAL A 6 28.65 27.20 28.04
N ILE A 7 29.16 26.01 28.38
CA ILE A 7 28.40 24.76 28.26
C ILE A 7 27.19 24.73 29.21
N ALA A 8 27.32 25.24 30.44
CA ALA A 8 26.20 25.32 31.37
C ALA A 8 25.11 26.29 30.87
N ASP A 9 25.49 27.41 30.25
CA ASP A 9 24.58 28.42 29.73
C ASP A 9 23.79 27.94 28.50
N LEU A 10 24.26 26.90 27.78
CA LEU A 10 23.50 26.23 26.71
C LEU A 10 22.22 25.55 27.21
N GLN A 11 22.11 25.23 28.51
CA GLN A 11 20.91 24.64 29.12
C GLN A 11 20.08 25.68 29.89
N ASN A 12 20.39 26.98 29.77
CA ASN A 12 19.71 28.02 30.54
C ASN A 12 18.25 28.22 30.09
N PRO A 13 17.26 28.36 30.99
CA PRO A 13 15.87 28.64 30.57
C PRO A 13 15.70 29.99 29.85
N ASP A 14 16.61 30.95 30.02
CA ASP A 14 16.60 32.22 29.27
C ASP A 14 17.15 32.02 27.85
N ASN A 15 16.25 32.14 26.86
CA ASN A 15 16.58 32.06 25.43
C ASN A 15 17.71 33.00 25.01
N ARG A 16 17.82 34.19 25.63
CA ARG A 16 18.89 35.15 25.29
C ARG A 16 20.25 34.62 25.75
N VAL A 17 20.34 34.09 26.96
CA VAL A 17 21.58 33.52 27.52
C VAL A 17 22.00 32.28 26.72
N ARG A 18 21.05 31.42 26.33
CA ARG A 18 21.31 30.30 25.43
C ARG A 18 21.85 30.72 24.07
N GLY A 19 21.20 31.68 23.40
CA GLY A 19 21.65 32.15 22.09
C GLY A 19 23.05 32.78 22.12
N GLU A 20 23.37 33.51 23.20
CA GLU A 20 24.72 34.04 23.44
C GLU A 20 25.75 32.91 23.66
N ALA A 21 25.38 31.87 24.42
CA ALA A 21 26.22 30.70 24.66
C ALA A 21 26.44 29.85 23.39
N GLU A 22 25.41 29.64 22.58
CA GLU A 22 25.48 28.93 21.29
C GLU A 22 26.44 29.65 20.33
N SER A 23 26.29 30.97 20.16
CA SER A 23 27.18 31.78 19.32
C SER A 23 28.64 31.73 19.82
N LYS A 24 28.84 31.80 21.14
CA LYS A 24 30.17 31.74 21.73
C LYS A 24 30.80 30.36 21.62
N TYR A 25 30.01 29.29 21.77
CA TYR A 25 30.47 27.93 21.56
C TYR A 25 30.88 27.70 20.10
N GLU A 26 30.07 28.15 19.14
CA GLU A 26 30.39 28.04 17.71
C GLU A 26 31.65 28.84 17.35
N GLN A 27 31.82 30.03 17.94
CA GLN A 27 33.04 30.82 17.77
C GLN A 27 34.28 30.09 18.29
N LEU A 28 34.20 29.47 19.48
CA LEU A 28 35.31 28.69 20.04
C LEU A 28 35.64 27.46 19.18
N LEU A 29 34.59 26.78 18.69
CA LEU A 29 34.71 25.62 17.83
C LEU A 29 35.41 25.98 16.51
N GLN A 30 35.04 27.09 15.87
CA GLN A 30 35.68 27.55 14.63
C GLN A 30 37.12 28.05 14.85
N GLN A 31 37.42 28.66 16.00
CA GLN A 31 38.76 29.18 16.30
C GLN A 31 39.77 28.07 16.61
N ASN A 32 39.38 27.10 17.44
CA ASN A 32 40.25 25.99 17.81
C ASN A 32 39.43 24.72 18.13
N PRO A 33 39.17 23.89 17.10
CA PRO A 33 38.43 22.63 17.26
C PRO A 33 39.11 21.67 18.25
N GLU A 34 40.44 21.58 18.25
CA GLU A 34 41.18 20.67 19.14
C GLU A 34 41.03 21.04 20.62
N GLN A 35 41.16 22.32 20.94
CA GLN A 35 40.99 22.80 22.30
C GLN A 35 39.54 22.63 22.78
N THR A 36 38.58 22.82 21.88
CA THR A 36 37.15 22.61 22.17
C THR A 36 36.86 21.14 22.43
N ALA A 37 37.33 20.22 21.56
CA ALA A 37 37.18 18.78 21.76
C ALA A 37 37.84 18.30 23.07
N THR A 38 39.05 18.78 23.37
CA THR A 38 39.74 18.48 24.63
C THR A 38 38.94 18.98 25.84
N GLY A 39 38.46 20.22 25.80
CA GLY A 39 37.65 20.80 26.87
C GLY A 39 36.34 20.06 27.11
N LEU A 40 35.68 19.57 26.05
CA LEU A 40 34.48 18.74 26.17
C LEU A 40 34.80 17.43 26.91
N MET A 41 35.86 16.73 26.50
CA MET A 41 36.24 15.45 27.10
C MET A 41 36.77 15.57 28.53
N GLU A 42 37.48 16.65 28.87
CA GLU A 42 37.87 16.97 30.26
C GLU A 42 36.65 17.14 31.17
N ILE A 43 35.58 17.80 30.68
CA ILE A 43 34.34 17.96 31.45
C ILE A 43 33.62 16.61 31.61
N VAL A 44 33.59 15.78 30.57
CA VAL A 44 32.92 14.46 30.63
C VAL A 44 33.61 13.53 31.64
N THR A 45 34.95 13.52 31.64
CA THR A 45 35.76 12.68 32.52
C THR A 45 35.87 13.22 33.96
N SER A 46 35.54 14.50 34.19
CA SER A 46 35.56 15.09 35.53
C SER A 46 34.51 14.46 36.47
N PRO A 47 34.88 14.04 37.68
CA PRO A 47 33.93 13.47 38.64
C PRO A 47 32.95 14.51 39.20
N GLU A 48 33.27 15.81 39.12
CA GLU A 48 32.50 16.90 39.73
C GLU A 48 31.38 17.45 38.82
N ALA A 49 31.37 17.10 37.53
CA ALA A 49 30.39 17.62 36.57
C ALA A 49 29.03 16.90 36.67
N ASN A 50 27.94 17.66 36.59
CA ASN A 50 26.57 17.13 36.55
C ASN A 50 26.36 16.27 35.28
N VAL A 51 25.59 15.19 35.40
CA VAL A 51 25.17 14.32 34.29
C VAL A 51 24.63 15.10 33.10
N GLY A 52 23.77 16.11 33.31
CA GLY A 52 23.21 16.91 32.23
C GLY A 52 24.26 17.66 31.42
N ILE A 53 25.32 18.15 32.08
CA ILE A 53 26.46 18.81 31.43
C ILE A 53 27.32 17.78 30.69
N LYS A 54 27.57 16.61 31.28
CA LYS A 54 28.32 15.52 30.63
C LYS A 54 27.62 15.03 29.37
N GLN A 55 26.31 14.80 29.44
CA GLN A 55 25.50 14.40 28.29
C GLN A 55 25.55 15.46 27.19
N LEU A 56 25.41 16.74 27.54
CA LEU A 56 25.52 17.83 26.57
C LEU A 56 26.91 17.91 25.94
N CYS A 57 27.98 17.66 26.69
CA CYS A 57 29.33 17.62 26.12
C CYS A 57 29.47 16.50 25.09
N LEU A 58 28.91 15.32 25.36
CA LEU A 58 28.90 14.19 24.41
C LEU A 58 28.04 14.49 23.17
N ILE A 59 26.89 15.14 23.33
CA ILE A 59 26.06 15.57 22.19
C ILE A 59 26.81 16.60 21.32
N ASN A 60 27.55 17.51 21.95
CA ASN A 60 28.40 18.46 21.24
C ASN A 60 29.58 17.77 20.55
N MET A 61 30.16 16.72 21.15
CA MET A 61 31.16 15.87 20.49
C MET A 61 30.56 15.18 19.25
N LYS A 62 29.35 14.62 19.34
CA LYS A 62 28.62 14.07 18.19
C LYS A 62 28.45 15.07 17.04
N GLN A 63 28.18 16.34 17.34
CA GLN A 63 28.08 17.38 16.30
C GLN A 63 29.44 17.81 15.75
N LEU A 64 30.50 17.71 16.56
CA LEU A 64 31.86 18.06 16.18
C LEU A 64 32.45 17.03 15.21
N VAL A 65 32.20 15.74 15.42
CA VAL A 65 32.81 14.65 14.65
C VAL A 65 32.62 14.81 13.13
N PRO A 66 31.39 14.98 12.58
CA PRO A 66 31.21 15.17 11.14
C PRO A 66 31.88 16.42 10.56
N LYS A 67 32.13 17.44 11.39
CA LYS A 67 32.66 18.73 10.95
C LYS A 67 34.18 18.79 10.98
N TYR A 68 34.82 18.13 11.95
CA TYR A 68 36.25 18.29 12.23
C TYR A 68 37.03 16.99 12.43
N TRP A 69 36.42 15.80 12.27
CA TRP A 69 37.14 14.53 12.47
C TRP A 69 37.82 14.01 11.20
N SER A 70 37.09 13.88 10.10
CA SER A 70 37.57 13.29 8.85
C SER A 70 36.93 13.94 7.62
N MET A 71 37.69 14.04 6.53
CA MET A 71 37.19 14.50 5.21
C MET A 71 36.16 13.53 4.60
N GLY A 72 35.99 12.34 5.16
CA GLY A 72 34.98 11.37 4.74
C GLY A 72 33.53 11.78 5.04
N PHE A 73 33.32 12.77 5.91
CA PHE A 73 31.96 13.25 6.22
C PHE A 73 31.48 14.32 5.24
N PRO A 74 30.20 14.26 4.78
CA PRO A 74 29.65 15.28 3.87
C PRO A 74 29.68 16.71 4.43
N ASN A 75 29.61 16.86 5.76
CA ASN A 75 29.55 18.14 6.47
C ASN A 75 30.93 18.62 6.97
N PHE A 76 32.02 18.07 6.45
CA PHE A 76 33.38 18.40 6.90
C PHE A 76 33.74 19.87 6.60
N ILE A 77 34.23 20.57 7.61
CA ILE A 77 34.65 21.98 7.56
C ILE A 77 36.18 22.09 7.63
N GLY A 78 36.79 21.32 8.55
CA GLY A 78 38.23 21.30 8.78
C GLY A 78 38.78 22.51 9.55
N PRO A 79 40.06 22.46 9.98
CA PRO A 79 41.01 21.37 9.78
C PRO A 79 40.68 20.12 10.62
N PRO A 80 41.13 18.92 10.20
CA PRO A 80 40.88 17.70 10.97
C PRO A 80 41.67 17.71 12.29
N LEU A 81 41.09 17.11 13.34
CA LEU A 81 41.78 16.92 14.63
C LEU A 81 43.07 16.11 14.45
N SER A 82 44.11 16.44 15.23
CA SER A 82 45.37 15.69 15.23
C SER A 82 45.20 14.25 15.71
N GLN A 83 45.97 13.34 15.11
CA GLN A 83 45.92 11.90 15.40
C GLN A 83 46.17 11.56 16.89
N PRO A 84 47.10 12.21 17.63
CA PRO A 84 47.26 11.95 19.06
C PRO A 84 46.00 12.30 19.88
N LEU A 85 45.31 13.39 19.53
CA LEU A 85 44.07 13.78 20.19
C LEU A 85 42.94 12.80 19.87
N LYS A 86 42.81 12.39 18.60
CA LYS A 86 41.85 11.34 18.19
C LYS A 86 42.04 10.07 19.01
N GLN A 87 43.29 9.58 19.14
CA GLN A 87 43.59 8.39 19.93
C GLN A 87 43.19 8.56 21.41
N SER A 88 43.46 9.72 22.02
CA SER A 88 43.04 10.02 23.39
C SER A 88 41.52 10.00 23.54
N ILE A 89 40.79 10.61 22.60
CA ILE A 89 39.32 10.65 22.61
C ILE A 89 38.74 9.24 22.48
N ARG A 90 39.25 8.42 21.54
CA ARG A 90 38.85 7.02 21.37
C ARG A 90 38.98 6.23 22.67
N SER A 91 40.15 6.29 23.32
CA SER A 91 40.39 5.59 24.60
C SER A 91 39.49 6.10 25.74
N GLN A 92 39.23 7.41 25.81
CA GLN A 92 38.36 7.98 26.83
C GLN A 92 36.90 7.58 26.62
N LEU A 93 36.41 7.58 25.37
CA LEU A 93 35.05 7.15 25.05
C LEU A 93 34.81 5.68 25.42
N LEU A 94 35.77 4.79 25.16
CA LEU A 94 35.71 3.39 25.60
C LEU A 94 35.65 3.24 27.12
N GLN A 95 36.26 4.15 27.89
CA GLN A 95 36.09 4.15 29.35
C GLN A 95 34.70 4.68 29.76
N ILE A 96 34.18 5.70 29.07
CA ILE A 96 32.90 6.34 29.39
C ILE A 96 31.69 5.43 29.15
N ILE A 97 31.75 4.51 28.18
CA ILE A 97 30.66 3.53 27.97
C ILE A 97 30.48 2.57 29.16
N SER A 98 31.41 2.53 30.11
CA SER A 98 31.26 1.82 31.39
C SER A 98 30.55 2.64 32.46
N SER A 99 29.99 3.80 32.11
CA SER A 99 29.25 4.68 33.02
C SER A 99 27.97 4.02 33.55
N PRO A 100 27.63 4.20 34.84
CA PRO A 100 26.36 3.72 35.40
C PRO A 100 25.15 4.45 34.79
N ASP A 101 25.29 5.72 34.41
CA ASP A 101 24.21 6.50 33.81
C ASP A 101 23.99 6.10 32.34
N THR A 102 22.77 5.65 32.02
CA THR A 102 22.35 5.19 30.69
C THR A 102 22.47 6.28 29.62
N ARG A 103 22.21 7.55 29.96
CA ARG A 103 22.25 8.67 29.01
C ARG A 103 23.67 8.99 28.59
N ILE A 104 24.60 8.96 29.55
CA ILE A 104 26.03 9.13 29.29
C ILE A 104 26.54 7.98 28.42
N ARG A 105 26.18 6.74 28.79
CA ARG A 105 26.59 5.54 28.05
C ARG A 105 26.09 5.55 26.61
N GLY A 106 24.81 5.84 26.38
CA GLY A 106 24.23 5.95 25.04
C GLY A 106 24.84 7.07 24.21
N ALA A 107 25.05 8.25 24.79
CA ALA A 107 25.68 9.37 24.08
C ALA A 107 27.15 9.08 23.70
N ALA A 108 27.89 8.38 24.57
CA ALA A 108 29.25 7.94 24.28
C ALA A 108 29.28 6.83 23.21
N ALA A 109 28.36 5.86 23.28
CA ALA A 109 28.23 4.81 22.26
C ALA A 109 27.99 5.41 20.87
N TYR A 110 27.07 6.38 20.76
CA TYR A 110 26.82 7.08 19.49
C TYR A 110 28.08 7.78 18.96
N CYS A 111 28.85 8.47 19.83
CA CYS A 111 30.09 9.10 19.41
C CYS A 111 31.10 8.08 18.88
N ILE A 112 31.19 6.89 19.51
CA ILE A 112 32.07 5.81 19.06
C ILE A 112 31.65 5.31 17.68
N VAL A 113 30.37 5.00 17.47
CA VAL A 113 29.84 4.50 16.19
C VAL A 113 30.12 5.51 15.08
N GLN A 114 29.87 6.79 15.34
CA GLN A 114 30.11 7.86 14.38
C GLN A 114 31.60 8.02 14.05
N ILE A 115 32.49 7.93 15.04
CA ILE A 115 33.95 7.94 14.80
C ILE A 115 34.37 6.70 14.02
N ALA A 116 33.84 5.52 14.38
CA ALA A 116 34.12 4.25 13.73
C ALA A 116 33.73 4.29 12.24
N ALA A 117 32.66 5.00 11.87
CA ALA A 117 32.27 5.13 10.46
C ALA A 117 33.31 5.79 9.56
N ALA A 118 34.21 6.60 10.13
CA ALA A 118 35.32 7.19 9.39
C ALA A 118 36.66 6.48 9.63
N ASP A 119 36.83 5.85 10.79
CA ASP A 119 38.13 5.36 11.26
C ASP A 119 38.26 3.83 11.25
N TYR A 120 37.18 3.06 11.28
CA TYR A 120 37.22 1.58 11.23
C TYR A 120 37.07 1.10 9.78
N PRO A 121 37.85 0.12 9.31
CA PRO A 121 38.83 -0.68 10.05
C PRO A 121 40.26 -0.10 10.10
N ASP A 122 40.58 0.94 9.32
CA ASP A 122 41.96 1.32 9.03
C ASP A 122 42.66 2.15 10.12
N GLU A 123 42.02 3.20 10.64
CA GLU A 123 42.57 4.09 11.69
C GLU A 123 42.26 3.64 13.13
N TRP A 124 41.31 2.72 13.33
CA TRP A 124 40.94 2.14 14.63
C TRP A 124 40.76 0.61 14.59
N PRO A 125 41.82 -0.17 14.26
CA PRO A 125 41.71 -1.61 14.08
C PRO A 125 41.41 -2.40 15.36
N THR A 126 41.74 -1.88 16.55
CA THR A 126 41.53 -2.58 17.84
C THR A 126 40.11 -2.48 18.37
N LEU A 127 39.22 -1.71 17.71
CA LEU A 127 37.89 -1.40 18.23
C LEU A 127 37.09 -2.66 18.62
N LEU A 128 37.01 -3.66 17.73
CA LEU A 128 36.27 -4.88 18.02
C LEU A 128 36.91 -5.67 19.17
N ASP A 129 38.24 -5.82 19.19
CA ASP A 129 38.97 -6.53 20.26
C ASP A 129 38.76 -5.88 21.64
N ASP A 130 38.79 -4.55 21.69
CA ASP A 130 38.55 -3.78 22.91
C ASP A 130 37.11 -4.00 23.41
N LEU A 131 36.12 -3.91 22.51
CA LEU A 131 34.71 -4.16 22.84
C LEU A 131 34.46 -5.63 23.24
N TYR A 132 35.15 -6.60 22.63
CA TYR A 132 35.07 -8.01 23.01
C TYR A 132 35.58 -8.25 24.42
N THR A 133 36.71 -7.64 24.77
CA THR A 133 37.28 -7.75 26.12
C THR A 133 36.34 -7.17 27.17
N MET A 134 35.66 -6.06 26.83
CA MET A 134 34.68 -5.43 27.71
C MET A 134 33.38 -6.24 27.87
N SER A 135 32.94 -6.95 26.83
CA SER A 135 31.69 -7.74 26.89
C SER A 135 31.78 -9.01 27.75
N VAL A 136 33.00 -9.44 28.10
CA VAL A 136 33.25 -10.61 28.95
C VAL A 136 33.67 -10.28 30.39
N ASP A 137 33.83 -8.99 30.75
CA ASP A 137 34.12 -8.57 32.13
C ASP A 137 32.84 -8.52 32.98
N PHE A 138 32.35 -9.68 33.40
CA PHE A 138 31.13 -9.79 34.20
C PHE A 138 31.21 -9.11 35.58
N ASN A 139 32.40 -8.67 36.03
CA ASN A 139 32.53 -7.86 37.25
C ASN A 139 32.04 -6.41 37.05
N ASN A 140 31.98 -5.94 35.80
CA ASN A 140 31.53 -4.61 35.45
C ASN A 140 30.32 -4.69 34.50
N SER A 141 29.13 -4.86 35.06
CA SER A 141 27.87 -4.95 34.30
C SER A 141 27.66 -3.78 33.32
N TYR A 142 28.09 -2.57 33.68
CA TYR A 142 27.94 -1.39 32.83
C TYR A 142 28.86 -1.42 31.62
N ALA A 143 30.09 -1.92 31.77
CA ALA A 143 31.02 -2.10 30.67
C ALA A 143 30.47 -3.09 29.63
N VAL A 144 29.90 -4.21 30.09
CA VAL A 144 29.30 -5.22 29.22
C VAL A 144 28.13 -4.63 28.43
N ILE A 145 27.20 -3.95 29.11
CA ILE A 145 26.04 -3.31 28.45
C ILE A 145 26.51 -2.28 27.43
N GLY A 146 27.45 -1.40 27.80
CA GLY A 146 27.97 -0.37 26.90
C GLY A 146 28.66 -0.96 25.67
N ALA A 147 29.47 -2.00 25.86
CA ALA A 147 30.15 -2.68 24.75
C ALA A 147 29.16 -3.34 23.78
N LEU A 148 28.14 -4.04 24.30
CA LEU A 148 27.10 -4.66 23.49
C LEU A 148 26.23 -3.64 22.73
N THR A 149 25.94 -2.48 23.34
CA THR A 149 25.26 -1.39 22.64
C THR A 149 26.08 -0.87 21.47
N VAL A 150 27.38 -0.60 21.68
CA VAL A 150 28.26 -0.17 20.57
C VAL A 150 28.34 -1.26 19.52
N PHE A 151 28.52 -2.52 19.91
CA PHE A 151 28.57 -3.62 18.94
C PHE A 151 27.31 -3.68 18.07
N GLY A 152 26.11 -3.60 18.65
CA GLY A 152 24.86 -3.65 17.87
C GLY A 152 24.86 -2.62 16.74
N GLU A 153 25.12 -1.37 17.08
CA GLU A 153 25.11 -0.26 16.12
C GLU A 153 26.24 -0.39 15.07
N LEU A 154 27.38 -1.01 15.39
CA LEU A 154 28.45 -1.26 14.41
C LEU A 154 28.04 -2.33 13.39
N PHE A 155 27.21 -3.31 13.77
CA PHE A 155 26.77 -4.38 12.86
C PHE A 155 25.81 -3.87 11.79
N ASP A 156 25.01 -2.84 12.10
CA ASP A 156 24.05 -2.29 11.15
C ASP A 156 24.76 -1.55 9.99
N ASP A 157 25.84 -0.81 10.28
CA ASP A 157 26.44 0.14 9.32
C ASP A 157 27.88 -0.17 8.88
N LEU A 158 28.66 -0.97 9.63
CA LEU A 158 30.11 -1.04 9.45
C LEU A 158 30.68 -2.44 9.28
N ILE A 159 30.08 -3.46 9.88
CA ILE A 159 30.51 -4.84 9.68
C ILE A 159 30.04 -5.31 8.31
N THR A 160 30.99 -5.47 7.39
CA THR A 160 30.68 -6.02 6.06
C THR A 160 30.31 -7.49 6.14
N GLU A 161 29.52 -7.97 5.19
CA GLU A 161 29.17 -9.40 5.05
C GLU A 161 30.43 -10.30 5.05
N ASP A 162 31.48 -9.89 4.34
CA ASP A 162 32.73 -10.65 4.27
C ASP A 162 33.42 -10.74 5.64
N GLN A 163 33.38 -9.68 6.44
CA GLN A 163 33.90 -9.71 7.81
C GLN A 163 33.02 -10.54 8.75
N PHE A 164 31.70 -10.46 8.58
CA PHE A 164 30.75 -11.22 9.39
C PHE A 164 30.90 -12.74 9.20
N TRP A 165 30.93 -13.20 7.94
CA TRP A 165 30.94 -14.61 7.57
C TRP A 165 32.35 -15.18 7.47
N GLU A 166 33.19 -14.63 6.59
CA GLU A 166 34.54 -15.12 6.33
C GLU A 166 35.58 -14.61 7.35
N GLY A 167 35.33 -13.44 7.95
CA GLY A 167 36.16 -12.84 8.99
C GLY A 167 35.96 -13.40 10.41
N ASP A 168 35.15 -14.45 10.57
CA ASP A 168 34.89 -15.17 11.83
C ASP A 168 34.25 -14.34 12.97
N VAL A 169 33.80 -13.12 12.68
CA VAL A 169 33.15 -12.22 13.63
C VAL A 169 31.90 -12.89 14.23
N CYS A 170 31.05 -13.50 13.39
CA CYS A 170 29.83 -14.18 13.85
C CYS A 170 30.08 -15.26 14.92
N ASN A 171 31.08 -16.13 14.71
CA ASN A 171 31.38 -17.22 15.64
C ASN A 171 31.94 -16.71 16.96
N GLN A 172 32.84 -15.72 16.91
CA GLN A 172 33.46 -15.15 18.11
C GLN A 172 32.42 -14.47 19.00
N VAL A 173 31.58 -13.65 18.38
CA VAL A 173 30.48 -12.94 19.05
C VAL A 173 29.51 -13.93 19.68
N THR A 174 29.06 -14.93 18.91
CA THR A 174 28.06 -15.88 19.40
C THR A 174 28.62 -16.73 20.55
N LYS A 175 29.90 -17.10 20.51
CA LYS A 175 30.56 -17.81 21.62
C LYS A 175 30.62 -16.96 22.91
N ASN A 176 30.87 -15.67 22.78
CA ASN A 176 30.89 -14.75 23.92
C ASN A 176 29.49 -14.59 24.52
N LEU A 177 28.46 -14.42 23.68
CA LEU A 177 27.07 -14.37 24.11
C LEU A 177 26.63 -15.68 24.80
N ALA A 178 27.02 -16.83 24.25
CA ALA A 178 26.74 -18.12 24.88
C ALA A 178 27.37 -18.21 26.29
N THR A 179 28.59 -17.70 26.46
CA THR A 179 29.26 -17.64 27.77
C THR A 179 28.53 -16.69 28.73
N LEU A 180 28.06 -15.54 28.23
CA LEU A 180 27.29 -14.57 28.99
C LEU A 180 25.94 -15.13 29.47
N PHE A 181 25.22 -15.85 28.60
CA PHE A 181 23.92 -16.46 28.94
C PHE A 181 24.04 -17.55 30.01
N GLN A 182 25.11 -18.36 29.96
CA GLN A 182 25.38 -19.43 30.93
C GLN A 182 25.98 -18.92 32.26
N SER A 183 26.45 -17.67 32.31
CA SER A 183 27.11 -17.15 33.51
C SER A 183 26.09 -16.88 34.63
N PRO A 184 26.27 -17.47 35.83
CA PRO A 184 25.41 -17.17 36.99
C PRO A 184 25.74 -15.81 37.62
N GLN A 185 26.89 -15.21 37.28
CA GLN A 185 27.29 -13.89 37.77
C GLN A 185 26.65 -12.75 36.97
N ALA A 186 26.15 -13.03 35.76
CA ALA A 186 25.49 -12.04 34.92
C ALA A 186 24.07 -11.75 35.42
N LYS A 187 23.80 -10.46 35.68
CA LYS A 187 22.48 -9.95 36.07
C LYS A 187 21.51 -9.93 34.88
N ALA A 188 20.21 -9.79 35.17
CA ALA A 188 19.15 -9.80 34.15
C ALA A 188 19.30 -8.69 33.11
N ASP A 189 19.69 -7.48 33.53
CA ASP A 189 19.97 -6.33 32.65
C ASP A 189 21.10 -6.60 31.66
N VAL A 190 22.17 -7.26 32.11
CA VAL A 190 23.30 -7.68 31.26
C VAL A 190 22.88 -8.79 30.28
N LYS A 191 22.14 -9.79 30.75
CA LYS A 191 21.61 -10.86 29.89
C LYS A 191 20.66 -10.28 28.84
N MET A 192 19.79 -9.35 29.23
CA MET A 192 18.88 -8.66 28.32
C MET A 192 19.64 -7.91 27.23
N ALA A 193 20.69 -7.15 27.57
CA ALA A 193 21.52 -6.48 26.56
C ALA A 193 22.16 -7.47 25.57
N GLY A 194 22.58 -8.64 26.05
CA GLY A 194 23.09 -9.72 25.19
C GLY A 194 22.04 -10.32 24.26
N VAL A 195 20.81 -10.55 24.74
CA VAL A 195 19.72 -11.09 23.93
C VAL A 195 19.29 -10.08 22.87
N LYS A 196 19.13 -8.79 23.22
CA LYS A 196 18.84 -7.71 22.28
C LYS A 196 19.86 -7.64 21.15
N PHE A 197 21.13 -7.66 21.51
CA PHE A 197 22.20 -7.64 20.53
C PHE A 197 22.21 -8.91 19.66
N TYR A 198 21.97 -10.09 20.23
CA TYR A 198 21.83 -11.32 19.46
C TYR A 198 20.69 -11.24 18.43
N GLU A 199 19.54 -10.75 18.87
CA GLU A 199 18.33 -10.63 18.05
C GLU A 199 18.51 -9.63 16.91
N HIS A 200 18.91 -8.39 17.22
CA HIS A 200 19.07 -7.34 16.22
C HIS A 200 20.25 -7.57 15.28
N ALA A 201 21.42 -7.98 15.77
CA ALA A 201 22.62 -8.08 14.93
C ALA A 201 22.79 -9.48 14.34
N ILE A 202 22.89 -10.51 15.20
CA ILE A 202 23.27 -11.86 14.74
C ILE A 202 22.11 -12.52 14.00
N LEU A 203 20.93 -12.60 14.61
CA LEU A 203 19.79 -13.30 14.04
C LEU A 203 19.27 -12.62 12.77
N ALA A 204 19.33 -11.28 12.68
CA ALA A 204 19.04 -10.57 11.45
C ALA A 204 19.97 -11.00 10.30
N SER A 205 21.28 -11.01 10.51
CA SER A 205 22.24 -11.49 9.51
C SER A 205 22.03 -12.97 9.16
N LEU A 206 21.67 -13.83 10.11
CA LEU A 206 21.37 -15.25 9.83
C LEU A 206 20.14 -15.46 8.93
N ARG A 207 19.20 -14.49 8.90
CA ARG A 207 17.99 -14.52 8.06
C ARG A 207 18.17 -13.86 6.69
N SER A 208 19.29 -13.16 6.48
CA SER A 208 19.59 -12.45 5.22
C SER A 208 19.69 -13.43 4.03
N PRO A 209 19.34 -12.99 2.80
CA PRO A 209 19.59 -13.78 1.59
C PRO A 209 21.07 -14.21 1.45
N GLU A 210 22.00 -13.36 1.88
CA GLU A 210 23.45 -13.54 1.84
C GLU A 210 23.92 -14.72 2.70
N ALA A 211 23.19 -15.04 3.78
CA ALA A 211 23.43 -16.21 4.62
C ALA A 211 23.32 -17.53 3.85
N PHE A 212 22.62 -17.52 2.72
CA PHE A 212 22.37 -18.69 1.88
C PHE A 212 23.14 -18.66 0.55
N ALA A 213 24.02 -17.67 0.33
CA ALA A 213 24.80 -17.52 -0.89
C ALA A 213 25.84 -18.64 -1.09
N SER A 214 26.35 -19.25 -0.02
CA SER A 214 27.33 -20.33 -0.08
C SER A 214 26.99 -21.47 0.87
N ASP A 215 27.45 -22.69 0.54
CA ASP A 215 27.19 -23.86 1.39
C ASP A 215 27.90 -23.77 2.75
N GLN A 216 29.03 -23.05 2.82
CA GLN A 216 29.72 -22.78 4.08
C GLN A 216 28.87 -21.92 5.02
N ARG A 217 28.28 -20.82 4.52
CA ARG A 217 27.41 -19.95 5.33
C ARG A 217 26.15 -20.69 5.79
N LYS A 218 25.54 -21.51 4.93
CA LYS A 218 24.41 -22.39 5.30
C LYS A 218 24.73 -23.33 6.45
N GLN A 219 25.92 -23.94 6.44
CA GLN A 219 26.37 -24.82 7.53
C GLN A 219 26.59 -24.05 8.83
N MET A 220 27.15 -22.83 8.75
CA MET A 220 27.30 -21.95 9.90
C MET A 220 25.94 -21.60 10.50
N VAL A 221 24.97 -21.14 9.69
CA VAL A 221 23.59 -20.87 10.14
C VAL A 221 23.00 -22.08 10.85
N ALA A 222 23.07 -23.27 10.23
CA ALA A 222 22.55 -24.49 10.83
C ALA A 222 23.19 -24.80 12.20
N SER A 223 24.51 -24.64 12.31
CA SER A 223 25.22 -24.86 13.57
C SER A 223 24.80 -23.87 14.66
N GLN A 224 24.57 -22.60 14.30
CA GLN A 224 24.13 -21.58 15.24
C GLN A 224 22.70 -21.85 15.74
N VAL A 225 21.78 -22.21 14.85
CA VAL A 225 20.40 -22.59 15.22
C VAL A 225 20.40 -23.76 16.20
N THR A 226 21.18 -24.82 15.93
CA THR A 226 21.21 -26.02 16.77
C THR A 226 21.84 -25.79 18.15
N VAL A 227 22.75 -24.82 18.30
CA VAL A 227 23.43 -24.54 19.57
C VAL A 227 22.71 -23.46 20.38
N MET A 228 22.32 -22.35 19.74
CA MET A 228 21.80 -21.18 20.44
C MET A 228 20.35 -21.35 20.89
N LEU A 229 19.49 -21.99 20.09
CA LEU A 229 18.09 -22.16 20.47
C LEU A 229 17.94 -23.00 21.75
N PRO A 230 18.57 -24.18 21.92
CA PRO A 230 18.50 -24.92 23.18
C PRO A 230 19.04 -24.16 24.38
N LEU A 231 20.06 -23.33 24.18
CA LEU A 231 20.63 -22.48 25.24
C LEU A 231 19.64 -21.40 25.69
N ILE A 232 18.95 -20.76 24.74
CA ILE A 232 17.91 -19.75 25.04
C ILE A 232 16.74 -20.40 25.77
N LEU A 233 16.29 -21.59 25.35
CA LEU A 233 15.25 -22.34 26.05
C LEU A 233 15.66 -22.74 27.47
N GLN A 234 16.94 -23.05 27.71
CA GLN A 234 17.45 -23.27 29.06
C GLN A 234 17.38 -21.99 29.89
N LEU A 235 17.80 -20.85 29.31
CA LEU A 235 17.76 -19.56 29.99
C LEU A 235 16.32 -19.15 30.35
N ILE A 236 15.35 -19.39 29.47
CA ILE A 236 13.92 -19.20 29.77
C ILE A 236 13.54 -20.03 31.01
N ALA A 237 13.84 -21.34 31.02
CA ALA A 237 13.50 -22.21 32.14
C ALA A 237 14.15 -21.77 33.48
N GLU A 238 15.36 -21.19 33.45
CA GLU A 238 16.01 -20.62 34.64
C GLU A 238 15.31 -19.35 35.13
N VAL A 239 14.95 -18.46 34.20
CA VAL A 239 14.28 -17.18 34.49
C VAL A 239 12.84 -17.39 34.97
N GLN A 240 12.16 -18.45 34.51
CA GLN A 240 10.83 -18.86 34.98
C GLN A 240 10.79 -19.15 36.48
N GLN A 241 11.86 -19.72 37.03
CA GLN A 241 11.97 -20.08 38.45
C GLN A 241 12.34 -18.88 39.35
N ALA A 242 12.79 -17.76 38.77
CA ALA A 242 13.08 -16.53 39.49
C ALA A 242 11.79 -15.75 39.86
N ASN A 243 11.89 -14.81 40.80
CA ASN A 243 10.76 -14.08 41.37
C ASN A 243 9.77 -13.55 40.30
N ALA A 244 8.48 -13.86 40.46
CA ALA A 244 7.45 -13.71 39.42
C ALA A 244 7.08 -12.25 39.08
N ASN A 245 7.38 -11.29 39.97
CA ASN A 245 6.89 -9.90 39.89
C ASN A 245 8.05 -8.89 39.77
N ASP A 246 8.89 -9.04 38.75
CA ASP A 246 10.00 -8.13 38.47
C ASP A 246 9.98 -7.72 36.98
N VAL A 247 9.89 -6.40 36.72
CA VAL A 247 9.76 -5.83 35.37
C VAL A 247 10.98 -6.16 34.51
N ASP A 248 12.18 -6.18 35.10
CA ASP A 248 13.40 -6.53 34.38
C ASP A 248 13.38 -8.00 33.92
N GLN A 249 12.72 -8.88 34.68
CA GLN A 249 12.53 -10.28 34.30
C GLN A 249 11.50 -10.42 33.17
N TRP A 250 10.42 -9.65 33.19
CA TRP A 250 9.43 -9.66 32.11
C TRP A 250 10.02 -9.18 30.80
N LEU A 251 10.79 -8.09 30.83
CA LEU A 251 11.51 -7.59 29.67
C LEU A 251 12.50 -8.64 29.14
N LEU A 252 13.29 -9.28 30.02
CA LEU A 252 14.19 -10.35 29.60
C LEU A 252 13.44 -11.52 28.94
N ARG A 253 12.32 -11.98 29.52
CA ARG A 253 11.50 -13.06 28.95
C ARG A 253 10.93 -12.68 27.60
N SER A 254 10.39 -11.47 27.45
CA SER A 254 9.91 -10.93 26.16
C SER A 254 10.98 -11.08 25.07
N TYR A 255 12.19 -10.55 25.27
CA TYR A 255 13.27 -10.69 24.28
C TYR A 255 13.71 -12.14 24.03
N LEU A 256 13.68 -13.00 25.05
CA LEU A 256 14.00 -14.42 24.85
C LEU A 256 12.97 -15.10 23.96
N TYR A 257 11.67 -14.88 24.20
CA TYR A 257 10.60 -15.42 23.38
C TYR A 257 10.61 -14.85 21.96
N LYS A 258 10.92 -13.55 21.76
CA LYS A 258 11.16 -12.97 20.41
C LYS A 258 12.22 -13.72 19.63
N VAL A 259 13.32 -14.10 20.28
CA VAL A 259 14.38 -14.87 19.61
C VAL A 259 13.89 -16.28 19.28
N VAL A 260 13.14 -16.93 20.18
CA VAL A 260 12.57 -18.26 19.95
C VAL A 260 11.57 -18.25 18.80
N SER A 261 10.64 -17.29 18.76
CA SER A 261 9.66 -17.14 17.70
C SER A 261 10.37 -16.89 16.35
N ALA A 262 11.34 -15.99 16.31
CA ALA A 262 12.13 -15.72 15.11
C ALA A 262 12.91 -16.97 14.61
N PHE A 263 13.44 -17.79 15.52
CA PHE A 263 14.07 -19.07 15.16
C PHE A 263 13.07 -20.05 14.55
N ILE A 264 11.92 -20.27 15.20
CA ILE A 264 10.91 -21.21 14.73
C ILE A 264 10.34 -20.74 13.39
N GLY A 265 9.97 -19.46 13.26
CA GLY A 265 9.43 -18.89 12.02
C GLY A 265 10.41 -18.98 10.85
N SER A 266 11.69 -18.68 11.07
CA SER A 266 12.68 -18.62 9.97
C SER A 266 13.33 -19.97 9.64
N PHE A 267 13.45 -20.87 10.63
CA PHE A 267 14.24 -22.11 10.50
C PHE A 267 13.46 -23.38 10.89
N ASN A 268 12.12 -23.34 10.84
CA ASN A 268 11.23 -24.42 11.33
C ASN A 268 11.69 -25.85 10.95
N LYS A 269 12.09 -26.06 9.68
CA LYS A 269 12.50 -27.38 9.15
C LYS A 269 13.85 -27.87 9.68
N ARG A 270 14.68 -26.99 10.23
CA ARG A 270 16.02 -27.28 10.76
C ARG A 270 16.03 -27.52 12.28
N ILE A 271 14.92 -27.23 12.95
CA ILE A 271 14.78 -27.40 14.40
C ILE A 271 14.13 -28.75 14.68
N ASP A 272 14.77 -29.54 15.53
CA ASP A 272 14.25 -30.84 15.95
C ASP A 272 12.91 -30.72 16.67
N LEU A 273 12.02 -31.69 16.44
CA LEU A 273 10.68 -31.69 17.03
C LEU A 273 10.70 -31.62 18.57
N VAL A 274 11.68 -32.28 19.21
CA VAL A 274 11.85 -32.26 20.68
C VAL A 274 12.16 -30.85 21.20
N VAL A 275 12.92 -30.06 20.44
CA VAL A 275 13.25 -28.69 20.81
C VAL A 275 12.01 -27.80 20.67
N LYS A 276 11.24 -27.98 19.60
CA LYS A 276 9.94 -27.29 19.41
C LYS A 276 8.93 -27.64 20.50
N GLN A 277 8.86 -28.91 20.90
CA GLN A 277 8.01 -29.38 22.00
C GLN A 277 8.39 -28.71 23.32
N LYS A 278 9.69 -28.60 23.62
CA LYS A 278 10.17 -27.90 24.82
C LYS A 278 9.85 -26.41 24.79
N ALA A 279 10.00 -25.76 23.63
CA ALA A 279 9.62 -24.35 23.45
C ALA A 279 8.12 -24.13 23.73
N MET A 280 7.27 -24.99 23.16
CA MET A 280 5.83 -24.99 23.39
C MET A 280 5.48 -25.19 24.88
N GLU A 281 6.07 -26.20 25.54
CA GLU A 281 5.83 -26.49 26.96
C GLU A 281 6.18 -25.30 27.87
N LEU A 282 7.35 -24.68 27.65
CA LEU A 282 7.79 -23.51 28.41
C LEU A 282 6.86 -22.31 28.16
N ALA A 283 6.49 -22.05 26.91
CA ALA A 283 5.60 -20.96 26.53
C ALA A 283 4.21 -21.10 27.18
N VAL A 284 3.56 -22.26 27.06
CA VAL A 284 2.24 -22.52 27.65
C VAL A 284 2.28 -22.42 29.18
N THR A 285 3.33 -22.94 29.82
CA THR A 285 3.51 -22.85 31.27
C THR A 285 3.66 -21.39 31.74
N ASP A 286 4.37 -20.56 30.97
CA ASP A 286 4.55 -19.15 31.30
C ASP A 286 3.27 -18.34 31.11
N LEU A 287 2.49 -18.60 30.05
CA LEU A 287 1.17 -17.99 29.88
C LEU A 287 0.28 -18.30 31.08
N GLN A 288 0.20 -19.58 31.47
CA GLN A 288 -0.60 -20.03 32.62
C GLN A 288 -0.17 -19.38 33.94
N SER A 289 1.13 -19.18 34.13
CA SER A 289 1.67 -18.63 35.38
C SER A 289 1.48 -17.12 35.48
N ASN A 290 1.46 -16.40 34.35
CA ASN A 290 1.43 -14.94 34.32
C ASN A 290 0.04 -14.34 34.05
N ILE A 291 -0.94 -15.13 33.58
CA ILE A 291 -2.28 -14.62 33.27
C ILE A 291 -2.99 -13.97 34.47
N GLY A 292 -2.75 -14.47 35.69
CA GLY A 292 -3.30 -13.89 36.91
C GLY A 292 -2.73 -12.49 37.19
N ILE A 293 -1.44 -12.30 36.93
CA ILE A 293 -0.75 -11.01 37.08
C ILE A 293 -1.20 -10.06 35.96
N TYR A 294 -1.30 -10.56 34.71
CA TYR A 294 -1.83 -9.79 33.59
C TYR A 294 -3.21 -9.22 33.92
N ARG A 295 -4.10 -10.04 34.50
CA ARG A 295 -5.43 -9.58 34.88
C ARG A 295 -5.40 -8.52 35.99
N SER A 296 -4.57 -8.67 37.03
CA SER A 296 -4.50 -7.66 38.08
C SER A 296 -3.94 -6.33 37.57
N VAL A 297 -2.91 -6.38 36.72
CA VAL A 297 -2.14 -5.19 36.30
C VAL A 297 -2.76 -4.50 35.10
N VAL A 298 -2.99 -5.27 34.03
CA VAL A 298 -3.45 -4.74 32.74
C VAL A 298 -4.96 -4.59 32.74
N VAL A 299 -5.70 -5.62 33.19
CA VAL A 299 -7.16 -5.59 33.13
C VAL A 299 -7.78 -4.72 34.24
N ASN A 300 -7.32 -4.88 35.49
CA ASN A 300 -7.87 -4.18 36.65
C ASN A 300 -7.12 -2.89 37.03
N GLY A 301 -6.00 -2.58 36.38
CA GLY A 301 -5.22 -1.37 36.66
C GLY A 301 -4.51 -1.34 38.02
N GLU A 302 -4.20 -2.48 38.64
CA GLU A 302 -3.47 -2.51 39.92
C GLU A 302 -2.02 -2.04 39.72
N SER A 303 -1.65 -0.96 40.42
CA SER A 303 -0.30 -0.41 40.37
C SER A 303 0.72 -1.40 40.95
N ILE A 304 1.72 -1.78 40.16
CA ILE A 304 2.90 -2.49 40.67
C ILE A 304 3.98 -1.49 41.02
N ASN A 305 4.59 -1.65 42.20
CA ASN A 305 5.83 -0.97 42.53
C ASN A 305 6.98 -1.57 41.70
N GLY A 306 7.20 -1.05 40.49
CA GLY A 306 8.34 -1.41 39.65
C GLY A 306 9.62 -0.68 40.06
N THR A 307 10.72 -1.40 40.19
CA THR A 307 12.06 -0.83 40.40
C THR A 307 12.66 -0.38 39.07
N ASN A 308 12.89 0.92 38.90
CA ASN A 308 13.98 1.55 38.13
C ASN A 308 14.21 1.21 36.63
N ALA A 309 13.31 0.54 35.90
CA ALA A 309 13.39 0.47 34.44
C ALA A 309 12.54 1.59 33.82
N GLY A 310 13.09 2.34 32.86
CA GLY A 310 12.38 3.44 32.17
C GLY A 310 11.23 3.00 31.25
N THR A 311 10.72 1.77 31.40
CA THR A 311 9.61 1.19 30.64
C THR A 311 8.44 0.95 31.57
N ASP A 312 7.24 1.27 31.11
CA ASP A 312 6.01 1.05 31.86
C ASP A 312 5.76 -0.46 32.14
N PRO A 313 5.45 -0.87 33.38
CA PRO A 313 5.21 -2.28 33.73
C PRO A 313 4.09 -2.95 32.94
N THR A 314 3.03 -2.21 32.59
CA THR A 314 1.90 -2.72 31.80
C THR A 314 2.36 -3.04 30.39
N THR A 315 3.08 -2.12 29.74
CA THR A 315 3.66 -2.35 28.41
C THR A 315 4.64 -3.54 28.41
N ALA A 316 5.49 -3.66 29.43
CA ALA A 316 6.42 -4.79 29.52
C ALA A 316 5.71 -6.14 29.61
N LEU A 317 4.61 -6.20 30.38
CA LEU A 317 3.83 -7.41 30.56
C LEU A 317 3.00 -7.77 29.32
N ILE A 318 2.40 -6.78 28.64
CA ILE A 318 1.70 -6.99 27.36
C ILE A 318 2.67 -7.58 26.34
N ASN A 319 3.82 -6.93 26.11
CA ASN A 319 4.82 -7.40 25.15
C ASN A 319 5.29 -8.82 25.46
N MET A 320 5.58 -9.13 26.73
CA MET A 320 5.98 -10.47 27.14
C MET A 320 4.88 -11.50 26.81
N MET A 321 3.63 -11.22 27.15
CA MET A 321 2.52 -12.15 26.88
C MET A 321 2.30 -12.34 25.37
N SER A 322 2.36 -11.26 24.58
CA SER A 322 2.29 -11.30 23.11
C SER A 322 3.40 -12.17 22.51
N ASP A 323 4.66 -11.94 22.88
CA ASP A 323 5.80 -12.73 22.36
C ASP A 323 5.69 -14.22 22.69
N ILE A 324 5.07 -14.56 23.84
CA ILE A 324 4.80 -15.95 24.22
C ILE A 324 3.69 -16.53 23.34
N VAL A 325 2.60 -15.79 23.09
CA VAL A 325 1.52 -16.21 22.19
C VAL A 325 2.05 -16.46 20.78
N ASP A 326 2.88 -15.57 20.24
CA ASP A 326 3.51 -15.74 18.92
C ASP A 326 4.36 -17.01 18.86
N THR A 327 5.10 -17.28 19.94
CA THR A 327 5.90 -18.51 20.06
C THR A 327 5.01 -19.77 20.06
N VAL A 328 3.88 -19.73 20.76
CA VAL A 328 2.89 -20.83 20.76
C VAL A 328 2.31 -21.01 19.36
N GLY A 329 1.92 -19.93 18.68
CA GLY A 329 1.40 -19.96 17.30
C GLY A 329 2.35 -20.66 16.34
N LEU A 330 3.58 -20.16 16.23
CA LEU A 330 4.58 -20.72 15.32
C LEU A 330 4.93 -22.18 15.65
N ALA A 331 5.02 -22.52 16.94
CA ALA A 331 5.32 -23.89 17.36
C ALA A 331 4.15 -24.86 17.07
N SER A 332 2.90 -24.39 17.10
CA SER A 332 1.70 -25.22 16.95
C SER A 332 1.58 -25.89 15.58
N HIS A 333 2.12 -25.29 14.52
CA HIS A 333 2.16 -25.90 13.19
C HIS A 333 3.02 -27.19 13.12
N SER A 334 3.94 -27.39 14.07
CA SER A 334 4.77 -28.60 14.14
C SER A 334 4.47 -29.48 15.36
N VAL A 335 3.89 -28.90 16.42
CA VAL A 335 3.72 -29.55 17.72
C VAL A 335 2.23 -29.64 18.04
N VAL A 336 1.73 -30.87 18.14
CA VAL A 336 0.35 -31.12 18.56
C VAL A 336 0.23 -30.90 20.06
N ILE A 337 -0.71 -30.04 20.46
CA ILE A 337 -1.05 -29.82 21.86
C ILE A 337 -1.98 -30.96 22.32
N PRO A 338 -1.69 -31.64 23.45
CA PRO A 338 -2.54 -32.72 23.94
C PRO A 338 -3.95 -32.24 24.28
N GLU A 339 -4.98 -33.04 23.99
CA GLU A 339 -6.40 -32.68 24.24
C GLU A 339 -6.66 -32.21 25.68
N GLY A 340 -6.05 -32.88 26.67
CA GLY A 340 -6.20 -32.52 28.09
C GLY A 340 -5.60 -31.16 28.48
N ALA A 341 -4.81 -30.53 27.62
CA ALA A 341 -4.23 -29.19 27.83
C ALA A 341 -4.96 -28.09 27.04
N LEU A 342 -5.80 -28.44 26.05
CA LEU A 342 -6.48 -27.48 25.18
C LEU A 342 -7.44 -26.56 25.94
N GLU A 343 -8.25 -27.11 26.84
CA GLU A 343 -9.20 -26.32 27.65
C GLU A 343 -8.46 -25.31 28.54
N GLY A 344 -7.32 -25.72 29.11
CA GLY A 344 -6.49 -24.85 29.94
C GLY A 344 -5.83 -23.73 29.13
N LEU A 345 -5.32 -24.03 27.93
CA LEU A 345 -4.76 -23.03 27.03
C LEU A 345 -5.84 -22.05 26.55
N PHE A 346 -7.00 -22.55 26.13
CA PHE A 346 -8.14 -21.72 25.74
C PHE A 346 -8.53 -20.74 26.84
N GLU A 347 -8.64 -21.21 28.09
CA GLU A 347 -9.03 -20.34 29.20
C GLU A 347 -8.01 -19.22 29.45
N VAL A 348 -6.72 -19.51 29.32
CA VAL A 348 -5.66 -18.49 29.48
C VAL A 348 -5.74 -17.43 28.40
N LEU A 349 -5.91 -17.84 27.14
CA LEU A 349 -6.05 -16.91 26.02
C LEU A 349 -7.33 -16.06 26.16
N ARG A 350 -8.46 -16.69 26.51
CA ARG A 350 -9.72 -15.98 26.76
C ARG A 350 -9.58 -14.91 27.84
N LEU A 351 -8.90 -15.22 28.94
CA LEU A 351 -8.63 -14.25 30.01
C LEU A 351 -7.73 -13.09 29.54
N GLY A 352 -6.85 -13.33 28.55
CA GLY A 352 -6.02 -12.31 27.92
C GLY A 352 -6.80 -11.35 27.01
N CYS A 353 -7.94 -11.80 26.47
CA CYS A 353 -8.82 -11.02 25.62
C CYS A 353 -9.84 -10.14 26.38
N VAL A 354 -9.91 -10.25 27.71
CA VAL A 354 -10.79 -9.39 28.53
C VAL A 354 -10.34 -7.93 28.40
N LEU A 355 -11.26 -7.06 28.01
CA LEU A 355 -10.99 -5.64 27.83
C LEU A 355 -10.48 -5.00 29.13
N PRO A 356 -9.33 -4.31 29.09
CA PRO A 356 -8.87 -3.49 30.21
C PRO A 356 -9.87 -2.42 30.62
N GLN A 357 -9.95 -2.12 31.92
CA GLN A 357 -10.84 -1.07 32.42
C GLN A 357 -10.53 0.30 31.77
N GLU A 358 -9.23 0.63 31.63
CA GLU A 358 -8.80 1.86 30.94
C GLU A 358 -9.31 1.92 29.50
N ARG A 359 -9.36 0.78 28.79
CA ARG A 359 -9.86 0.72 27.42
C ARG A 359 -11.38 0.90 27.35
N VAL A 360 -12.11 0.31 28.30
CA VAL A 360 -13.56 0.54 28.43
C VAL A 360 -13.86 2.01 28.72
N GLU A 361 -13.10 2.64 29.61
CA GLU A 361 -13.21 4.08 29.90
C GLU A 361 -12.88 4.94 28.67
N SER A 362 -11.92 4.52 27.83
CA SER A 362 -11.63 5.17 26.54
C SER A 362 -12.85 5.13 25.61
N TYR A 363 -13.48 3.96 25.44
CA TYR A 363 -14.67 3.82 24.58
C TYR A 363 -15.87 4.62 25.08
N GLU A 364 -16.01 4.78 26.40
CA GLU A 364 -17.06 5.62 26.99
C GLU A 364 -16.77 7.12 26.80
N ALA A 365 -15.50 7.52 26.79
CA ALA A 365 -15.07 8.89 26.58
C ALA A 365 -15.11 9.30 25.11
N ASP A 366 -14.70 8.40 24.22
CA ASP A 366 -14.67 8.57 22.77
C ASP A 366 -15.04 7.24 22.08
N PHE A 367 -16.21 7.20 21.45
CA PHE A 367 -16.62 5.99 20.74
C PHE A 367 -15.86 5.79 19.41
N ASN A 368 -15.16 6.81 18.88
CA ASN A 368 -14.35 6.66 17.67
C ASN A 368 -13.14 5.76 17.93
N ASP A 369 -12.59 5.75 19.16
CA ASP A 369 -11.59 4.76 19.59
C ASP A 369 -12.11 3.32 19.43
N TYR A 370 -13.39 3.11 19.76
CA TYR A 370 -14.03 1.80 19.60
C TYR A 370 -14.19 1.42 18.13
N VAL A 371 -14.55 2.38 17.27
CA VAL A 371 -14.64 2.13 15.82
C VAL A 371 -13.28 1.78 15.24
N THR A 372 -12.24 2.51 15.64
CA THR A 372 -10.85 2.27 15.23
C THR A 372 -10.39 0.86 15.59
N ASP A 373 -10.65 0.41 16.83
CA ASP A 373 -10.32 -0.94 17.28
C ASP A 373 -11.19 -2.01 16.57
N MET A 374 -12.47 -1.74 16.33
CA MET A 374 -13.38 -2.69 15.67
C MET A 374 -13.06 -2.91 14.19
N THR A 375 -12.70 -1.83 13.49
CA THR A 375 -12.37 -1.84 12.05
C THR A 375 -10.94 -2.29 11.78
N GLY A 376 -10.14 -2.52 12.83
CA GLY A 376 -8.75 -2.98 12.70
C GLY A 376 -7.76 -1.89 12.29
N LEU A 377 -8.13 -0.61 12.44
CA LEU A 377 -7.28 0.54 12.12
C LEU A 377 -6.40 0.99 13.29
N SER A 378 -6.59 0.39 14.47
CA SER A 378 -5.81 0.67 15.68
C SER A 378 -4.32 0.38 15.49
N THR A 379 -3.49 1.26 16.04
CA THR A 379 -2.03 1.09 16.08
C THR A 379 -1.53 0.62 17.45
N SER A 380 -2.45 0.41 18.41
CA SER A 380 -2.08 0.13 19.80
C SER A 380 -1.83 -1.36 20.03
N ALA A 381 -0.57 -1.75 20.18
CA ALA A 381 -0.19 -3.14 20.47
C ALA A 381 -0.90 -3.68 21.73
N SER A 382 -1.71 -4.72 21.55
CA SER A 382 -2.42 -5.39 22.64
C SER A 382 -2.27 -6.91 22.59
N LEU A 383 -2.42 -7.58 23.74
CA LEU A 383 -2.43 -9.05 23.79
C LEU A 383 -3.58 -9.63 22.95
N ARG A 384 -4.69 -8.89 22.84
CA ARG A 384 -5.88 -9.29 22.08
C ARG A 384 -5.57 -9.42 20.58
N GLU A 385 -4.74 -8.53 20.03
CA GLU A 385 -4.28 -8.60 18.63
C GLU A 385 -3.39 -9.82 18.38
N SER A 386 -2.40 -10.06 19.24
CA SER A 386 -1.54 -11.26 19.14
C SER A 386 -2.35 -12.56 19.25
N ILE A 387 -3.41 -12.57 20.07
CA ILE A 387 -4.31 -13.72 20.17
C ILE A 387 -5.18 -13.86 18.91
N THR A 388 -5.62 -12.76 18.31
CA THR A 388 -6.32 -12.79 17.02
C THR A 388 -5.44 -13.40 15.94
N GLU A 389 -4.21 -12.93 15.76
CA GLU A 389 -3.26 -13.49 14.79
C GLU A 389 -3.03 -14.99 15.07
N PHE A 390 -2.81 -15.35 16.33
CA PHE A 390 -2.66 -16.74 16.75
C PHE A 390 -3.85 -17.63 16.38
N ILE A 391 -5.09 -17.18 16.61
CA ILE A 391 -6.29 -18.00 16.36
C ILE A 391 -6.57 -18.09 14.86
N THR A 392 -6.45 -16.98 14.13
CA THR A 392 -6.72 -16.95 12.69
C THR A 392 -5.73 -17.83 11.93
N ASP A 393 -4.46 -17.85 12.33
CA ASP A 393 -3.42 -18.69 11.70
C ASP A 393 -3.27 -20.08 12.33
N ALA A 394 -4.05 -20.41 13.37
CA ALA A 394 -3.95 -21.69 14.05
C ALA A 394 -4.23 -22.86 13.10
N PRO A 395 -3.49 -23.99 13.21
CA PRO A 395 -3.82 -25.20 12.47
C PRO A 395 -5.25 -25.66 12.77
N GLY A 396 -5.97 -26.13 11.74
CA GLY A 396 -7.38 -26.54 11.87
C GLY A 396 -7.68 -27.46 13.05
N ALA A 397 -6.82 -28.46 13.32
CA ALA A 397 -6.99 -29.36 14.47
C ALA A 397 -6.96 -28.64 15.84
N LEU A 398 -6.16 -27.58 15.97
CA LEU A 398 -6.09 -26.76 17.18
C LEU A 398 -7.33 -25.87 17.30
N ALA A 399 -7.71 -25.18 16.22
CA ALA A 399 -8.90 -24.34 16.16
C ALA A 399 -10.18 -25.14 16.48
N SER A 400 -10.36 -26.31 15.83
CA SER A 400 -11.45 -27.26 16.12
C SER A 400 -11.45 -27.71 17.59
N GLY A 401 -10.28 -27.92 18.18
CA GLY A 401 -10.12 -28.29 19.58
C GLY A 401 -10.58 -27.20 20.57
N PHE A 402 -10.52 -25.92 20.18
CA PHE A 402 -10.99 -24.80 21.00
C PHE A 402 -12.51 -24.55 20.91
N TRP A 403 -13.20 -25.13 19.93
CA TRP A 403 -14.63 -24.88 19.72
C TRP A 403 -15.52 -25.25 20.92
N GLN A 404 -15.33 -26.44 21.50
CA GLN A 404 -16.13 -26.89 22.64
C GLN A 404 -15.86 -26.06 23.92
N PRO A 405 -14.60 -25.77 24.29
CA PRO A 405 -14.29 -24.79 25.34
C PRO A 405 -14.93 -23.41 25.10
N ALA A 406 -14.88 -22.90 23.86
CA ALA A 406 -15.46 -21.60 23.51
C ALA A 406 -16.97 -21.58 23.75
N LEU A 407 -17.71 -22.56 23.22
CA LEU A 407 -19.15 -22.69 23.46
C LEU A 407 -19.49 -22.80 24.95
N GLY A 408 -18.72 -23.58 25.70
CA GLY A 408 -18.88 -23.72 27.15
C GLY A 408 -18.77 -22.38 27.88
N ARG A 409 -17.81 -21.54 27.49
CA ARG A 409 -17.57 -20.22 28.11
C ARG A 409 -18.58 -19.16 27.69
N VAL A 410 -18.96 -19.10 26.42
CA VAL A 410 -19.99 -18.17 25.92
C VAL A 410 -21.30 -18.32 26.70
N PHE A 411 -21.67 -19.53 27.12
CA PHE A 411 -22.93 -19.74 27.84
C PHE A 411 -22.80 -19.85 29.37
N SER A 412 -21.60 -19.63 29.93
CA SER A 412 -21.37 -19.69 31.39
C SER A 412 -20.76 -18.43 31.99
N THR A 413 -20.42 -17.44 31.17
CA THR A 413 -19.81 -16.17 31.58
C THR A 413 -20.78 -15.01 31.42
N GLU A 414 -20.50 -13.89 32.10
CA GLU A 414 -21.31 -12.65 32.07
C GLU A 414 -20.39 -11.42 31.97
N GLY A 415 -20.92 -10.28 31.52
CA GLY A 415 -20.19 -9.01 31.45
C GLY A 415 -18.99 -9.04 30.49
N LEU A 416 -17.86 -8.46 30.90
CA LEU A 416 -16.63 -8.41 30.08
C LEU A 416 -16.02 -9.80 29.83
N ASP A 417 -16.21 -10.76 30.74
CA ASP A 417 -15.79 -12.14 30.54
C ASP A 417 -16.60 -12.82 29.41
N LEU A 418 -17.88 -12.45 29.25
CA LEU A 418 -18.72 -12.89 28.13
C LEU A 418 -18.32 -12.20 26.82
N GLU A 419 -18.02 -10.90 26.85
CA GLU A 419 -17.49 -10.18 25.67
C GLU A 419 -16.23 -10.87 25.13
N ALA A 420 -15.26 -11.17 26.01
CA ALA A 420 -14.05 -11.88 25.64
C ALA A 420 -14.32 -13.28 25.09
N SER A 421 -15.31 -13.99 25.64
CA SER A 421 -15.71 -15.32 25.15
C SER A 421 -16.32 -15.24 23.74
N LEU A 422 -17.15 -14.23 23.48
CA LEU A 422 -17.74 -13.98 22.17
C LEU A 422 -16.67 -13.54 21.16
N PHE A 423 -15.72 -12.72 21.58
CA PHE A 423 -14.57 -12.34 20.74
C PHE A 423 -13.74 -13.56 20.34
N MET A 424 -13.38 -14.43 21.27
CA MET A 424 -12.67 -15.67 20.97
C MET A 424 -13.46 -16.55 19.99
N MET A 425 -14.78 -16.64 20.16
CA MET A 425 -15.66 -17.37 19.25
C MET A 425 -15.67 -16.73 17.85
N GLU A 426 -15.71 -15.40 17.74
CA GLU A 426 -15.59 -14.69 16.48
C GLU A 426 -14.28 -15.02 15.75
N GLN A 427 -13.14 -14.97 16.46
CA GLN A 427 -11.83 -15.27 15.85
C GLN A 427 -11.76 -16.72 15.36
N LEU A 428 -12.35 -17.67 16.10
CA LEU A 428 -12.45 -19.06 15.65
C LEU A 428 -13.31 -19.19 14.39
N LEU A 429 -14.39 -18.43 14.27
CA LEU A 429 -15.25 -18.46 13.08
C LEU A 429 -14.56 -17.86 11.85
N VAL A 430 -13.62 -16.94 12.03
CA VAL A 430 -12.79 -16.35 10.96
C VAL A 430 -11.69 -17.31 10.48
N ASN A 431 -11.24 -18.25 11.32
CA ASN A 431 -10.23 -19.24 10.90
C ASN A 431 -10.78 -20.16 9.80
N ASP A 432 -10.11 -20.16 8.64
CA ASP A 432 -10.52 -20.93 7.46
C ASP A 432 -10.34 -22.44 7.63
N ASP A 433 -9.24 -22.86 8.28
CA ASP A 433 -8.85 -24.26 8.46
C ASP A 433 -9.69 -25.02 9.52
N GLY A 434 -10.38 -24.30 10.40
CA GLY A 434 -11.15 -24.85 11.51
C GLY A 434 -12.42 -25.55 11.05
N GLU A 435 -12.56 -26.84 11.39
CA GLU A 435 -13.77 -27.63 11.16
C GLU A 435 -14.59 -27.75 12.46
N TYR A 436 -15.84 -27.30 12.43
CA TYR A 436 -16.70 -27.23 13.61
C TYR A 436 -17.95 -28.11 13.45
N ASP A 437 -18.40 -28.75 14.53
CA ASP A 437 -19.63 -29.54 14.52
C ASP A 437 -20.85 -28.66 14.21
N SER A 438 -21.43 -28.86 13.03
CA SER A 438 -22.59 -28.13 12.53
C SER A 438 -23.93 -28.73 12.96
N THR A 439 -23.94 -29.92 13.58
CA THR A 439 -25.16 -30.65 13.98
C THR A 439 -26.08 -29.82 14.86
N HIS A 440 -25.51 -28.99 15.74
CA HIS A 440 -26.24 -28.18 16.72
C HIS A 440 -26.23 -26.68 16.36
N ALA A 441 -25.87 -26.30 15.14
CA ALA A 441 -25.73 -24.89 14.73
C ALA A 441 -27.01 -24.07 14.99
N ALA A 442 -28.18 -24.62 14.69
CA ALA A 442 -29.47 -23.94 14.93
C ALA A 442 -29.78 -23.75 16.43
N GLU A 443 -29.41 -24.71 17.30
CA GLU A 443 -29.59 -24.59 18.75
C GLU A 443 -28.64 -23.55 19.33
N ILE A 444 -27.38 -23.57 18.89
CA ILE A 444 -26.37 -22.58 19.27
C ILE A 444 -26.84 -21.17 18.89
N LEU A 445 -27.32 -20.99 17.66
CA LEU A 445 -27.87 -19.72 17.19
C LEU A 445 -29.03 -19.24 18.09
N GLN A 446 -29.99 -20.11 18.41
CA GLN A 446 -31.10 -19.76 19.29
C GLN A 446 -30.62 -19.32 20.67
N ARG A 447 -29.59 -19.98 21.22
CA ARG A 447 -29.01 -19.62 22.52
C ARG A 447 -28.24 -18.30 22.47
N LEU A 448 -27.51 -18.04 21.38
CA LEU A 448 -26.83 -16.77 21.13
C LEU A 448 -27.83 -15.61 21.05
N SER A 449 -28.94 -15.77 20.32
CA SER A 449 -30.02 -14.78 20.31
C SER A 449 -30.64 -14.55 21.70
N GLY A 450 -30.53 -15.50 22.63
CA GLY A 450 -30.96 -15.35 24.01
C GLY A 450 -30.10 -14.39 24.85
N ILE A 451 -28.92 -13.99 24.36
CA ILE A 451 -27.97 -13.09 25.06
C ILE A 451 -28.33 -11.60 24.83
N PHE A 452 -29.24 -11.29 23.91
CA PHE A 452 -29.64 -9.92 23.57
C PHE A 452 -30.12 -9.11 24.78
N GLY A 453 -29.72 -7.83 24.83
CA GLY A 453 -30.21 -6.86 25.81
C GLY A 453 -29.50 -6.90 27.15
N THR A 454 -28.27 -7.43 27.20
CA THR A 454 -27.45 -7.52 28.42
C THR A 454 -26.62 -6.25 28.64
N ASN A 455 -25.37 -6.23 28.16
CA ASN A 455 -24.42 -5.11 28.25
C ASN A 455 -24.15 -4.57 26.83
N GLU A 456 -23.86 -3.27 26.69
CA GLU A 456 -23.65 -2.65 25.37
C GLU A 456 -22.47 -3.23 24.60
N LEU A 457 -21.34 -3.52 25.25
CA LEU A 457 -20.17 -4.15 24.62
C LEU A 457 -20.44 -5.60 24.25
N VAL A 458 -21.18 -6.33 25.09
CA VAL A 458 -21.62 -7.71 24.79
C VAL A 458 -22.56 -7.74 23.59
N ASN A 459 -23.55 -6.84 23.54
CA ASN A 459 -24.46 -6.74 22.41
C ASN A 459 -23.71 -6.38 21.12
N SER A 460 -22.79 -5.41 21.23
CA SER A 460 -21.95 -4.96 20.12
C SER A 460 -21.10 -6.10 19.56
N ARG A 461 -20.42 -6.86 20.43
CA ARG A 461 -19.64 -8.04 20.02
C ARG A 461 -20.51 -9.14 19.45
N LEU A 462 -21.68 -9.40 20.04
CA LEU A 462 -22.62 -10.41 19.55
C LEU A 462 -23.10 -10.10 18.12
N PHE A 463 -23.32 -8.82 17.79
CA PHE A 463 -23.65 -8.42 16.43
C PHE A 463 -22.55 -8.77 15.43
N LEU A 464 -21.26 -8.66 15.79
CA LEU A 464 -20.14 -9.01 14.93
C LEU A 464 -19.95 -10.52 14.78
N VAL A 465 -20.31 -11.30 15.81
CA VAL A 465 -20.28 -12.78 15.78
C VAL A 465 -21.29 -13.36 14.79
N PHE A 466 -22.49 -12.78 14.68
CA PHE A 466 -23.55 -13.40 13.87
C PHE A 466 -23.19 -13.54 12.37
N PRO A 467 -22.72 -12.52 11.65
CA PRO A 467 -22.30 -12.67 10.26
C PRO A 467 -21.31 -13.83 10.07
N ARG A 468 -20.27 -13.90 10.92
CA ARG A 468 -19.25 -14.97 10.87
C ARG A 468 -19.82 -16.35 11.16
N PHE A 469 -20.79 -16.42 12.08
CA PHE A 469 -21.48 -17.67 12.38
C PHE A 469 -22.32 -18.14 11.18
N PHE A 470 -23.02 -17.22 10.52
CA PHE A 470 -23.81 -17.54 9.32
C PHE A 470 -22.94 -17.94 8.13
N GLU A 471 -21.84 -17.22 7.90
CA GLU A 471 -20.86 -17.53 6.87
C GLU A 471 -20.29 -18.95 7.06
N LYS A 472 -19.83 -19.29 8.28
CA LYS A 472 -19.23 -20.60 8.56
C LYS A 472 -20.24 -21.77 8.52
N PHE A 473 -21.52 -21.53 8.81
CA PHE A 473 -22.56 -22.57 8.87
C PHE A 473 -23.64 -22.41 7.79
N GLU A 474 -23.35 -21.72 6.69
CA GLU A 474 -24.31 -21.39 5.63
C GLU A 474 -24.99 -22.63 5.07
N GLU A 475 -24.23 -23.70 4.81
CA GLU A 475 -24.74 -24.96 4.21
C GLU A 475 -25.87 -25.60 5.04
N VAL A 476 -25.82 -25.47 6.38
CA VAL A 476 -26.76 -26.13 7.29
C VAL A 476 -27.92 -25.20 7.67
N LEU A 477 -27.64 -23.91 7.89
CA LEU A 477 -28.64 -22.94 8.32
C LEU A 477 -29.47 -22.40 7.15
N GLY A 478 -28.87 -22.32 5.96
CA GLY A 478 -29.42 -21.70 4.77
C GLY A 478 -29.51 -20.18 4.86
N VAL A 479 -29.29 -19.50 3.73
CA VAL A 479 -29.27 -18.03 3.56
C VAL A 479 -30.45 -17.31 4.23
N GLN A 480 -31.67 -17.86 4.13
CA GLN A 480 -32.88 -17.22 4.64
C GLN A 480 -32.96 -17.12 6.17
N SER A 481 -32.17 -17.94 6.89
CA SER A 481 -32.16 -17.93 8.35
C SER A 481 -31.53 -16.66 8.95
N ALA A 482 -30.70 -15.95 8.17
CA ALA A 482 -30.06 -14.70 8.57
C ALA A 482 -31.02 -13.49 8.63
N ALA A 483 -32.16 -13.54 7.92
CA ALA A 483 -33.08 -12.41 7.80
C ALA A 483 -33.61 -11.93 9.17
N LYS A 484 -34.04 -12.87 10.02
CA LYS A 484 -34.63 -12.55 11.33
C LYS A 484 -33.61 -11.91 12.29
N PRO A 485 -32.40 -12.47 12.50
CA PRO A 485 -31.37 -11.82 13.29
C PRO A 485 -30.99 -10.42 12.80
N ILE A 486 -30.92 -10.19 11.49
CA ILE A 486 -30.64 -8.84 10.94
C ILE A 486 -31.76 -7.86 11.31
N VAL A 487 -33.03 -8.24 11.13
CA VAL A 487 -34.18 -7.41 11.51
C VAL A 487 -34.17 -7.08 13.00
N GLU A 488 -33.90 -8.07 13.85
CA GLU A 488 -33.81 -7.88 15.31
C GLU A 488 -32.64 -6.97 15.68
N MET A 489 -31.46 -7.18 15.11
CA MET A 489 -30.26 -6.36 15.32
C MET A 489 -30.51 -4.88 14.96
N VAL A 490 -31.03 -4.63 13.76
CA VAL A 490 -31.30 -3.26 13.28
C VAL A 490 -32.39 -2.59 14.13
N SER A 491 -33.40 -3.34 14.55
CA SER A 491 -34.44 -2.84 15.47
C SER A 491 -33.87 -2.45 16.84
N VAL A 492 -32.97 -3.28 17.40
CA VAL A 492 -32.29 -2.99 18.67
C VAL A 492 -31.39 -1.76 18.53
N ALA A 493 -30.60 -1.67 17.45
CA ALA A 493 -29.74 -0.52 17.18
C ALA A 493 -30.54 0.79 17.09
N LYS A 494 -31.66 0.77 16.37
CA LYS A 494 -32.56 1.93 16.24
C LYS A 494 -33.15 2.40 17.57
N GLN A 495 -33.41 1.49 18.52
CA GLN A 495 -33.98 1.81 19.83
C GLN A 495 -32.93 2.11 20.90
N SER A 496 -31.67 1.75 20.65
CA SER A 496 -30.57 1.91 21.60
C SER A 496 -30.13 3.37 21.74
N SER A 497 -29.77 3.78 22.96
CA SER A 497 -29.06 5.04 23.20
C SER A 497 -27.53 4.91 23.08
N SER A 498 -27.01 3.68 23.05
CA SER A 498 -25.58 3.40 22.97
C SER A 498 -25.07 3.55 21.54
N LEU A 499 -24.06 4.40 21.35
CA LEU A 499 -23.39 4.61 20.06
C LEU A 499 -22.66 3.33 19.60
N LEU A 500 -22.06 2.59 20.54
CA LEU A 500 -21.35 1.33 20.28
C LEU A 500 -22.26 0.28 19.63
N VAL A 501 -23.47 0.11 20.18
CA VAL A 501 -24.46 -0.84 19.65
C VAL A 501 -24.92 -0.44 18.25
N LYS A 502 -25.09 0.87 18.01
CA LYS A 502 -25.51 1.40 16.72
C LYS A 502 -24.45 1.16 15.65
N ILE A 503 -23.20 1.56 15.89
CA ILE A 503 -22.12 1.41 14.91
C ILE A 503 -21.79 -0.06 14.65
N SER A 504 -21.82 -0.91 15.67
CA SER A 504 -21.61 -2.36 15.51
C SER A 504 -22.68 -3.02 14.66
N ALA A 505 -23.93 -2.54 14.70
CA ALA A 505 -24.98 -3.04 13.83
C ALA A 505 -24.77 -2.63 12.37
N LEU A 506 -24.25 -1.42 12.13
CA LEU A 506 -23.91 -0.95 10.77
C LEU A 506 -22.74 -1.77 10.19
N VAL A 507 -21.64 -1.93 10.95
CA VAL A 507 -20.49 -2.75 10.54
C VAL A 507 -20.89 -4.22 10.37
N SER A 508 -21.67 -4.79 11.29
CA SER A 508 -22.18 -6.16 11.15
C SER A 508 -23.01 -6.34 9.88
N PHE A 509 -23.80 -5.33 9.49
CA PHE A 509 -24.57 -5.37 8.26
C PHE A 509 -23.69 -5.40 7.02
N THR A 510 -22.55 -4.69 6.99
CA THR A 510 -21.61 -4.77 5.86
C THR A 510 -21.00 -6.17 5.73
N TYR A 511 -20.70 -6.83 6.86
CA TYR A 511 -20.20 -8.21 6.86
C TYR A 511 -21.21 -9.21 6.28
N TYR A 512 -22.51 -9.04 6.53
CA TYR A 512 -23.53 -9.89 5.91
C TYR A 512 -23.57 -9.75 4.38
N VAL A 513 -23.34 -8.55 3.85
CA VAL A 513 -23.44 -8.27 2.41
C VAL A 513 -22.28 -8.90 1.63
N ASN A 514 -21.16 -9.23 2.30
CA ASN A 514 -20.02 -9.89 1.67
C ASN A 514 -20.34 -11.29 1.16
N PHE A 515 -21.29 -12.01 1.78
CA PHE A 515 -21.66 -13.37 1.39
C PHE A 515 -23.15 -13.56 1.08
N LEU A 516 -24.03 -12.59 1.43
CA LEU A 516 -25.47 -12.67 1.17
C LEU A 516 -25.93 -11.67 0.11
N ASP A 517 -26.82 -12.12 -0.79
CA ASP A 517 -27.61 -11.24 -1.66
C ASP A 517 -28.81 -10.65 -0.88
N VAL A 518 -28.59 -9.50 -0.24
CA VAL A 518 -29.61 -8.79 0.56
C VAL A 518 -30.84 -8.34 -0.23
N SER A 519 -30.75 -8.25 -1.56
CA SER A 519 -31.89 -7.88 -2.42
C SER A 519 -32.99 -8.95 -2.44
N LYS A 520 -32.63 -10.21 -2.13
CA LYS A 520 -33.52 -11.38 -2.11
C LYS A 520 -33.82 -11.90 -0.72
N LEU A 521 -33.21 -11.31 0.32
CA LEU A 521 -33.28 -11.83 1.68
C LEU A 521 -34.59 -11.47 2.39
N PHE A 522 -35.16 -10.30 2.12
CA PHE A 522 -36.31 -9.76 2.83
C PHE A 522 -37.58 -9.73 1.97
N SER A 523 -38.75 -9.75 2.62
CA SER A 523 -39.98 -9.34 1.93
C SER A 523 -39.94 -7.83 1.63
N ALA A 524 -40.72 -7.38 0.65
CA ALA A 524 -40.73 -5.97 0.23
C ALA A 524 -41.13 -4.97 1.35
N THR A 525 -41.83 -5.41 2.39
CA THR A 525 -42.17 -4.57 3.54
C THR A 525 -41.04 -4.58 4.56
N GLU A 526 -40.55 -5.76 4.95
CA GLU A 526 -39.44 -5.90 5.90
C GLU A 526 -38.17 -5.24 5.37
N GLY A 527 -37.84 -5.43 4.10
CA GLY A 527 -36.67 -4.80 3.48
C GLY A 527 -36.71 -3.28 3.50
N ARG A 528 -37.91 -2.66 3.37
CA ARG A 528 -38.06 -1.21 3.50
C ARG A 528 -37.86 -0.73 4.94
N GLU A 529 -38.37 -1.47 5.91
CA GLU A 529 -38.20 -1.15 7.33
C GLU A 529 -36.73 -1.26 7.75
N VAL A 530 -36.03 -2.32 7.31
CA VAL A 530 -34.59 -2.51 7.56
C VAL A 530 -33.78 -1.40 6.90
N GLN A 531 -34.00 -1.14 5.61
CA GLN A 531 -33.30 -0.08 4.87
C GLN A 531 -33.47 1.29 5.55
N GLN A 532 -34.71 1.67 5.87
CA GLN A 532 -34.98 2.95 6.51
C GLN A 532 -34.34 3.03 7.91
N ALA A 533 -34.38 1.94 8.68
CA ALA A 533 -33.76 1.91 10.00
C ALA A 533 -32.23 2.04 9.93
N ILE A 534 -31.56 1.44 8.94
CA ILE A 534 -30.12 1.63 8.71
C ILE A 534 -29.80 3.10 8.43
N PHE A 535 -30.55 3.76 7.54
CA PHE A 535 -30.34 5.18 7.24
C PHE A 535 -30.55 6.08 8.46
N GLU A 536 -31.59 5.81 9.27
CA GLU A 536 -31.87 6.57 10.49
C GLU A 536 -30.78 6.35 11.56
N VAL A 537 -30.28 5.12 11.69
CA VAL A 537 -29.17 4.80 12.61
C VAL A 537 -27.91 5.52 12.17
N ALA A 538 -27.56 5.46 10.88
CA ALA A 538 -26.40 6.16 10.32
C ALA A 538 -26.49 7.68 10.54
N ASP A 539 -27.62 8.33 10.20
CA ASP A 539 -27.80 9.77 10.43
C ASP A 539 -27.64 10.16 11.91
N SER A 540 -28.09 9.30 12.83
CA SER A 540 -27.97 9.53 14.27
C SER A 540 -26.54 9.47 14.81
N LEU A 541 -25.60 8.91 14.05
CA LEU A 541 -24.18 8.82 14.42
C LEU A 541 -23.32 9.92 13.79
N VAL A 542 -23.81 10.61 12.75
CA VAL A 542 -23.00 11.53 11.94
C VAL A 542 -22.35 12.63 12.77
N GLU A 543 -23.04 13.20 13.76
CA GLU A 543 -22.49 14.31 14.55
C GLU A 543 -21.37 13.85 15.49
N ASP A 544 -21.46 12.63 16.02
CA ASP A 544 -20.48 12.09 16.95
C ASP A 544 -19.30 11.43 16.20
N SER A 545 -19.49 10.92 14.97
CA SER A 545 -18.45 10.23 14.19
C SER A 545 -17.36 11.16 13.66
N GLU A 546 -16.09 10.82 13.89
CA GLU A 546 -14.91 11.52 13.36
C GLU A 546 -13.95 10.51 12.72
N GLU A 547 -13.13 10.95 11.76
CA GLU A 547 -12.09 10.13 11.10
C GLU A 547 -12.61 8.74 10.67
N ASP A 548 -12.21 7.68 11.38
CA ASP A 548 -12.57 6.27 11.12
C ASP A 548 -14.04 5.93 11.42
N GLY A 549 -14.76 6.80 12.13
CA GLY A 549 -16.17 6.68 12.47
C GLY A 549 -17.14 6.95 11.30
N LEU A 550 -16.67 7.58 10.22
CA LEU A 550 -17.50 8.02 9.08
C LEU A 550 -17.59 6.97 7.95
N PRO A 551 -16.50 6.32 7.51
CA PRO A 551 -16.54 5.30 6.43
C PRO A 551 -17.58 4.19 6.66
N PRO A 552 -17.68 3.56 7.85
CA PRO A 552 -18.65 2.49 8.07
C PRO A 552 -20.12 2.94 7.92
N LEU A 553 -20.40 4.23 8.10
CA LEU A 553 -21.74 4.77 7.85
C LEU A 553 -22.08 4.75 6.36
N LEU A 554 -21.14 5.17 5.50
CA LEU A 554 -21.34 5.15 4.04
C LEU A 554 -21.37 3.73 3.50
N GLU A 555 -20.51 2.84 3.99
CA GLU A 555 -20.52 1.43 3.61
C GLU A 555 -21.89 0.78 3.92
N ALA A 556 -22.41 0.99 5.14
CA ALA A 556 -23.72 0.46 5.53
C ALA A 556 -24.87 1.09 4.73
N ILE A 557 -24.79 2.40 4.44
CA ILE A 557 -25.75 3.07 3.55
C ILE A 557 -25.74 2.43 2.16
N THR A 558 -24.55 2.24 1.58
CA THR A 558 -24.35 1.63 0.25
C THR A 558 -24.86 0.19 0.21
N ALA A 559 -24.59 -0.58 1.26
CA ALA A 559 -25.14 -1.93 1.38
C ALA A 559 -26.68 -1.90 1.47
N ALA A 560 -27.27 -0.93 2.17
CA ALA A 560 -28.70 -0.85 2.37
C ALA A 560 -29.47 -0.34 1.13
N THR A 561 -28.84 0.44 0.24
CA THR A 561 -29.48 0.86 -1.03
C THR A 561 -29.85 -0.34 -1.91
N LYS A 562 -29.06 -1.42 -1.86
CA LYS A 562 -29.29 -2.70 -2.59
C LYS A 562 -30.59 -3.42 -2.20
N ILE A 563 -31.11 -3.21 -0.98
CA ILE A 563 -32.34 -3.88 -0.51
C ILE A 563 -33.57 -3.42 -1.29
N ASN A 564 -33.77 -2.11 -1.38
CA ASN A 564 -34.87 -1.52 -2.13
C ASN A 564 -34.43 -0.20 -2.78
N PRO A 565 -33.89 -0.26 -4.00
CA PRO A 565 -33.32 0.91 -4.65
C PRO A 565 -34.34 2.03 -4.93
N SER A 566 -35.61 1.67 -5.19
CA SER A 566 -36.64 2.66 -5.52
C SER A 566 -37.01 3.58 -4.36
N SER A 567 -36.78 3.17 -3.11
CA SER A 567 -37.03 3.99 -1.90
C SER A 567 -35.79 4.70 -1.36
N ALA A 568 -34.60 4.42 -1.92
CA ALA A 568 -33.33 4.90 -1.38
C ALA A 568 -32.98 6.35 -1.76
N THR A 569 -33.74 7.00 -2.65
CA THR A 569 -33.42 8.33 -3.21
C THR A 569 -33.25 9.44 -2.17
N ASN A 570 -33.93 9.32 -1.02
CA ASN A 570 -33.86 10.30 0.06
C ASN A 570 -32.54 10.24 0.86
N VAL A 571 -31.71 9.20 0.67
CA VAL A 571 -30.42 9.06 1.37
C VAL A 571 -29.33 9.98 0.80
N THR A 572 -29.59 10.60 -0.36
CA THR A 572 -28.63 11.48 -1.04
C THR A 572 -28.10 12.58 -0.10
N GLU A 573 -28.97 13.27 0.65
CA GLU A 573 -28.53 14.32 1.58
C GLU A 573 -27.59 13.77 2.66
N LEU A 574 -27.85 12.56 3.14
CA LEU A 574 -27.04 11.91 4.15
C LEU A 574 -25.66 11.52 3.61
N ILE A 575 -25.56 11.01 2.38
CA ILE A 575 -24.27 10.71 1.74
C ILE A 575 -23.40 11.97 1.71
N PHE A 576 -23.96 13.10 1.24
CA PHE A 576 -23.22 14.37 1.20
C PHE A 576 -22.90 14.92 2.60
N LYS A 577 -23.83 14.80 3.56
CA LYS A 577 -23.62 15.24 4.94
C LYS A 577 -22.41 14.52 5.57
N ILE A 578 -22.31 13.21 5.37
CA ILE A 578 -21.19 12.41 5.89
C ILE A 578 -19.90 12.78 5.14
N THR A 579 -19.93 12.74 3.80
CA THR A 579 -18.75 13.00 2.96
C THR A 579 -18.12 14.37 3.22
N LEU A 580 -18.95 15.41 3.36
CA LEU A 580 -18.47 16.78 3.57
C LEU A 580 -18.08 17.07 5.03
N LYS A 581 -18.35 16.16 5.97
CA LYS A 581 -17.88 16.30 7.36
C LYS A 581 -16.36 16.17 7.43
N ASP A 582 -15.79 15.26 6.65
CA ASP A 582 -14.35 15.06 6.53
C ASP A 582 -13.95 14.78 5.06
N ALA A 583 -14.02 15.82 4.23
CA ALA A 583 -13.71 15.72 2.81
C ALA A 583 -12.24 15.39 2.52
N ALA A 584 -11.35 15.48 3.53
CA ALA A 584 -9.94 15.14 3.39
C ALA A 584 -9.68 13.63 3.55
N ASN A 585 -10.64 12.89 4.11
CA ASN A 585 -10.53 11.45 4.29
C ASN A 585 -10.62 10.72 2.94
N VAL A 586 -9.56 9.99 2.61
CA VAL A 586 -9.41 9.29 1.32
C VAL A 586 -10.38 8.11 1.21
N GLN A 587 -10.54 7.34 2.28
CA GLN A 587 -11.48 6.20 2.30
C GLN A 587 -12.90 6.72 2.11
N LEU A 588 -13.28 7.76 2.86
CA LEU A 588 -14.60 8.37 2.76
C LEU A 588 -14.90 8.90 1.35
N SER A 589 -13.89 9.46 0.68
CA SER A 589 -14.02 9.94 -0.71
C SER A 589 -14.29 8.81 -1.70
N LEU A 590 -13.71 7.62 -1.49
CA LEU A 590 -13.97 6.43 -2.29
C LEU A 590 -15.37 5.88 -2.00
N ASP A 591 -15.71 5.71 -0.72
CA ASP A 591 -17.02 5.19 -0.30
C ASP A 591 -18.16 6.10 -0.76
N ALA A 592 -17.96 7.42 -0.78
CA ALA A 592 -18.96 8.37 -1.28
C ALA A 592 -19.22 8.21 -2.79
N LYS A 593 -18.17 7.93 -3.57
CA LYS A 593 -18.32 7.63 -5.01
C LYS A 593 -19.09 6.34 -5.17
N ASP A 594 -18.68 5.27 -4.48
CA ASP A 594 -19.31 3.96 -4.58
C ASP A 594 -20.77 3.99 -4.13
N ALA A 595 -21.07 4.70 -3.04
CA ALA A 595 -22.43 4.94 -2.56
C ALA A 595 -23.30 5.61 -3.61
N LEU A 596 -22.75 6.63 -4.28
CA LEU A 596 -23.48 7.37 -5.30
C LEU A 596 -23.64 6.56 -6.59
N ILE A 597 -22.61 5.83 -7.02
CA ILE A 597 -22.66 4.91 -8.18
C ILE A 597 -23.73 3.86 -7.94
N GLU A 598 -23.69 3.16 -6.80
CA GLU A 598 -24.65 2.13 -6.43
C GLU A 598 -26.08 2.72 -6.38
N LEU A 599 -26.26 3.90 -5.78
CA LEU A 599 -27.55 4.56 -5.74
C LEU A 599 -28.08 4.87 -7.15
N LEU A 600 -27.23 5.37 -8.05
CA LEU A 600 -27.62 5.74 -9.42
C LEU A 600 -27.92 4.52 -10.29
N GLN A 601 -27.13 3.46 -10.19
CA GLN A 601 -27.29 2.23 -10.99
C GLN A 601 -28.51 1.42 -10.56
N SER A 602 -28.79 1.37 -9.26
CA SER A 602 -29.87 0.55 -8.72
C SER A 602 -31.24 1.23 -8.80
N THR A 603 -31.29 2.57 -8.87
CA THR A 603 -32.55 3.33 -8.84
C THR A 603 -33.21 3.43 -10.23
N PRO A 604 -34.56 3.32 -10.35
CA PRO A 604 -35.25 3.58 -11.61
C PRO A 604 -34.97 4.99 -12.13
N GLN A 605 -34.83 5.12 -13.45
CA GLN A 605 -34.45 6.37 -14.10
C GLN A 605 -35.33 7.59 -13.79
N SER A 606 -36.61 7.40 -13.44
CA SER A 606 -37.51 8.48 -12.97
C SER A 606 -37.03 9.15 -11.68
N ALA A 607 -36.18 8.47 -10.92
CA ALA A 607 -35.66 8.91 -9.64
C ALA A 607 -34.22 9.48 -9.72
N TYR A 608 -33.54 9.37 -10.88
CA TYR A 608 -32.29 10.11 -11.14
C TYR A 608 -32.49 11.62 -10.93
N LEU A 609 -33.60 12.16 -11.47
CA LEU A 609 -33.91 13.58 -11.29
C LEU A 609 -34.13 13.96 -9.83
N GLN A 610 -34.62 13.03 -9.00
CA GLN A 610 -34.79 13.25 -7.57
C GLN A 610 -33.42 13.34 -6.89
N VAL A 611 -32.53 12.37 -7.14
CA VAL A 611 -31.15 12.38 -6.62
C VAL A 611 -30.41 13.65 -7.08
N ALA A 612 -30.47 13.97 -8.38
CA ALA A 612 -29.84 15.17 -8.93
C ALA A 612 -30.40 16.47 -8.34
N SER A 613 -31.73 16.55 -8.11
CA SER A 613 -32.35 17.75 -7.50
C SER A 613 -31.89 18.01 -6.07
N THR A 614 -31.42 16.98 -5.38
CA THR A 614 -30.86 17.05 -4.03
C THR A 614 -29.35 17.27 -4.04
N ALA A 615 -28.61 16.54 -4.88
CA ALA A 615 -27.15 16.59 -4.93
C ALA A 615 -26.61 17.89 -5.53
N LEU A 616 -27.21 18.39 -6.61
CA LEU A 616 -26.68 19.54 -7.35
C LEU A 616 -26.62 20.82 -6.53
N PRO A 617 -27.66 21.22 -5.76
CA PRO A 617 -27.56 22.41 -4.92
C PRO A 617 -26.42 22.35 -3.91
N ILE A 618 -26.12 21.16 -3.36
CA ILE A 618 -25.02 20.95 -2.41
C ILE A 618 -23.68 21.12 -3.13
N ILE A 619 -23.46 20.39 -4.23
CA ILE A 619 -22.23 20.47 -5.04
C ILE A 619 -21.98 21.90 -5.52
N ILE A 620 -23.00 22.53 -6.10
CA ILE A 620 -22.92 23.91 -6.62
C ILE A 620 -22.63 24.89 -5.51
N GLY A 621 -23.29 24.75 -4.36
CA GLY A 621 -23.04 25.56 -3.17
C GLY A 621 -21.59 25.46 -2.70
N THR A 622 -21.06 24.24 -2.62
CA THR A 622 -19.66 23.99 -2.24
C THR A 622 -18.69 24.63 -3.24
N ILE A 623 -18.87 24.39 -4.54
CA ILE A 623 -17.99 24.96 -5.58
C ILE A 623 -18.06 26.50 -5.62
N ALA A 624 -19.25 27.08 -5.41
CA ALA A 624 -19.43 28.53 -5.43
C ALA A 624 -18.73 29.24 -4.26
N ASN A 625 -18.53 28.55 -3.14
CA ASN A 625 -17.94 29.08 -1.92
C ASN A 625 -16.41 28.97 -1.85
N THR A 626 -15.77 28.28 -2.80
CA THR A 626 -14.30 28.09 -2.79
C THR A 626 -13.56 29.18 -3.58
N THR A 627 -12.26 29.33 -3.31
CA THR A 627 -11.35 30.28 -3.98
C THR A 627 -10.83 29.77 -5.34
N GLN A 628 -11.38 28.67 -5.85
CA GLN A 628 -10.88 27.95 -7.04
C GLN A 628 -9.43 27.42 -6.91
N GLU A 629 -8.84 27.51 -5.72
CA GLU A 629 -7.65 26.76 -5.28
C GLU A 629 -8.07 25.38 -4.75
N TYR A 630 -7.10 24.47 -4.59
CA TYR A 630 -7.36 23.16 -4.02
C TYR A 630 -7.94 23.26 -2.61
N THR A 631 -9.11 22.67 -2.43
CA THR A 631 -9.62 22.25 -1.12
C THR A 631 -10.19 20.84 -1.26
N PRO A 632 -10.14 20.01 -0.20
CA PRO A 632 -10.72 18.67 -0.26
C PRO A 632 -12.20 18.68 -0.66
N GLU A 633 -12.98 19.66 -0.19
CA GLU A 633 -14.40 19.83 -0.50
C GLU A 633 -14.64 20.16 -1.99
N LEU A 634 -13.81 21.02 -2.58
CA LEU A 634 -13.89 21.33 -4.01
C LEU A 634 -13.56 20.10 -4.84
N TYR A 635 -12.48 19.40 -4.48
CA TYR A 635 -12.05 18.21 -5.19
C TYR A 635 -13.13 17.13 -5.17
N ILE A 636 -13.61 16.73 -3.99
CA ILE A 636 -14.65 15.68 -3.89
C ILE A 636 -15.97 16.11 -4.55
N SER A 637 -16.32 17.40 -4.49
CA SER A 637 -17.53 17.90 -5.18
C SER A 637 -17.44 17.76 -6.70
N LEU A 638 -16.27 17.99 -7.29
CA LEU A 638 -16.04 17.75 -8.71
C LEU A 638 -16.09 16.26 -9.05
N GLU A 639 -15.46 15.43 -8.23
CA GLU A 639 -15.46 13.98 -8.40
C GLU A 639 -16.88 13.38 -8.34
N LEU A 640 -17.68 13.75 -7.34
CA LEU A 640 -19.08 13.32 -7.21
C LEU A 640 -19.96 13.86 -8.34
N LEU A 641 -19.67 15.07 -8.85
CA LEU A 641 -20.32 15.59 -10.05
C LEU A 641 -19.99 14.76 -11.29
N GLY A 642 -18.74 14.29 -11.40
CA GLY A 642 -18.30 13.36 -12.41
C GLY A 642 -19.05 12.02 -12.38
N VAL A 643 -19.34 11.49 -11.17
CA VAL A 643 -20.18 10.29 -10.99
C VAL A 643 -21.60 10.53 -11.49
N LEU A 644 -22.23 11.64 -11.09
CA LEU A 644 -23.59 12.00 -11.53
C LEU A 644 -23.71 12.03 -13.07
N PHE A 645 -22.68 12.50 -13.78
CA PHE A 645 -22.69 12.56 -15.24
C PHE A 645 -22.33 11.22 -15.90
N GLY A 646 -21.40 10.49 -15.31
CA GLY A 646 -20.89 9.21 -15.84
C GLY A 646 -21.97 8.13 -15.92
N ASP A 647 -22.71 7.94 -14.82
CA ASP A 647 -23.70 6.87 -14.68
C ASP A 647 -25.10 7.20 -15.25
N TYR A 648 -25.23 8.28 -16.00
CA TYR A 648 -26.48 8.58 -16.69
C TYR A 648 -26.70 7.62 -17.88
N PRO A 649 -27.87 6.95 -18.02
CA PRO A 649 -28.11 6.00 -19.10
C PRO A 649 -27.95 6.60 -20.51
N ALA A 650 -27.14 5.96 -21.35
CA ALA A 650 -26.82 6.46 -22.71
C ALA A 650 -28.03 6.51 -23.67
N THR A 651 -29.12 5.84 -23.35
CA THR A 651 -30.30 5.68 -24.21
C THR A 651 -31.31 6.83 -24.11
N GLN A 652 -31.08 7.82 -23.25
CA GLN A 652 -31.99 8.95 -23.04
C GLN A 652 -31.27 10.30 -23.08
N ASN A 653 -32.05 11.36 -23.34
CA ASN A 653 -31.54 12.72 -23.41
C ASN A 653 -31.22 13.24 -22.00
N PHE A 654 -30.00 13.74 -21.83
CA PHE A 654 -29.54 14.33 -20.58
C PHE A 654 -30.48 15.46 -20.09
N PRO A 655 -30.71 15.64 -18.79
CA PRO A 655 -31.63 16.69 -18.32
C PRO A 655 -31.08 18.11 -18.59
N LYS A 656 -31.84 18.90 -19.37
CA LYS A 656 -31.45 20.28 -19.72
C LYS A 656 -31.16 21.17 -18.50
N GLN A 657 -31.96 21.06 -17.44
CA GLN A 657 -31.79 21.85 -16.21
C GLN A 657 -30.43 21.58 -15.56
N VAL A 658 -30.03 20.31 -15.48
CA VAL A 658 -28.74 19.90 -14.90
C VAL A 658 -27.59 20.52 -15.68
N PHE A 659 -27.67 20.52 -17.02
CA PHE A 659 -26.69 21.18 -17.87
C PHE A 659 -26.62 22.70 -17.62
N GLU A 660 -27.77 23.40 -17.63
CA GLU A 660 -27.82 24.86 -17.49
C GLU A 660 -27.27 25.35 -16.13
N GLU A 661 -27.43 24.56 -15.08
CA GLU A 661 -26.92 24.88 -13.74
C GLU A 661 -25.42 24.58 -13.57
N THR A 662 -24.92 23.49 -14.18
CA THR A 662 -23.54 23.01 -13.93
C THR A 662 -22.50 23.52 -14.92
N PHE A 663 -22.86 23.65 -16.21
CA PHE A 663 -21.94 24.07 -17.27
C PHE A 663 -21.22 25.40 -16.98
N PRO A 664 -21.89 26.47 -16.49
CA PRO A 664 -21.22 27.74 -16.20
C PRO A 664 -20.22 27.64 -15.04
N ILE A 665 -20.52 26.79 -14.06
CA ILE A 665 -19.70 26.62 -12.85
C ILE A 665 -18.41 25.88 -13.19
N ILE A 666 -18.52 24.76 -13.90
CA ILE A 666 -17.36 23.98 -14.37
C ILE A 666 -16.48 24.86 -15.25
N SER A 667 -17.09 25.63 -16.17
CA SER A 667 -16.37 26.57 -17.03
C SER A 667 -15.58 27.60 -16.22
N LYS A 668 -16.19 28.16 -15.16
CA LYS A 668 -15.53 29.12 -14.28
C LYS A 668 -14.36 28.49 -13.52
N VAL A 669 -14.52 27.26 -13.00
CA VAL A 669 -13.46 26.55 -12.26
C VAL A 669 -12.24 26.31 -13.14
N ILE A 670 -12.43 25.75 -14.34
CA ILE A 670 -11.33 25.45 -15.27
C ILE A 670 -10.60 26.73 -15.74
N MET A 671 -11.34 27.82 -15.95
CA MET A 671 -10.74 29.09 -16.37
C MET A 671 -9.98 29.81 -15.26
N ALA A 672 -10.34 29.60 -13.99
CA ALA A 672 -9.80 30.34 -12.85
C ALA A 672 -8.72 29.57 -12.07
N SER A 673 -8.76 28.24 -12.08
CA SER A 673 -7.83 27.43 -11.28
C SER A 673 -6.45 27.32 -11.94
N ASP A 674 -5.42 27.31 -11.10
CA ASP A 674 -4.03 26.98 -11.44
C ASP A 674 -3.57 25.68 -10.74
N ASP A 675 -4.47 25.01 -10.00
CA ASP A 675 -4.15 23.74 -9.34
C ASP A 675 -4.30 22.55 -10.29
N ASN A 676 -3.31 21.66 -10.29
CA ASN A 676 -3.25 20.55 -11.22
C ASN A 676 -4.36 19.51 -10.99
N GLN A 677 -4.73 19.23 -9.74
CA GLN A 677 -5.78 18.24 -9.41
C GLN A 677 -7.16 18.79 -9.76
N ILE A 678 -7.43 20.05 -9.41
CA ILE A 678 -8.71 20.70 -9.74
C ILE A 678 -8.90 20.80 -11.26
N LEU A 679 -7.86 21.15 -12.01
CA LEU A 679 -7.91 21.18 -13.48
C LEU A 679 -8.15 19.78 -14.07
N GLN A 680 -7.52 18.75 -13.51
CA GLN A 680 -7.71 17.37 -13.94
C GLN A 680 -9.17 16.93 -13.72
N SER A 681 -9.69 17.02 -12.50
CA SER A 681 -11.08 16.66 -12.18
C SER A 681 -12.08 17.52 -12.96
N GLY A 682 -11.83 18.82 -13.07
CA GLY A 682 -12.66 19.72 -13.86
C GLY A 682 -12.72 19.34 -15.35
N ALA A 683 -11.58 18.98 -15.94
CA ALA A 683 -11.51 18.51 -17.33
C ALA A 683 -12.21 17.16 -17.53
N GLU A 684 -12.10 16.24 -16.57
CA GLU A 684 -12.83 14.96 -16.60
C GLU A 684 -14.35 15.17 -16.59
N VAL A 685 -14.83 15.98 -15.64
CA VAL A 685 -16.25 16.34 -15.50
C VAL A 685 -16.75 17.03 -16.76
N LEU A 686 -15.97 17.96 -17.33
CA LEU A 686 -16.28 18.61 -18.59
C LEU A 686 -16.40 17.59 -19.74
N ASN A 687 -15.49 16.63 -19.84
CA ASN A 687 -15.54 15.59 -20.87
C ASN A 687 -16.85 14.79 -20.79
N LYS A 688 -17.17 14.29 -19.59
CA LYS A 688 -18.42 13.54 -19.33
C LYS A 688 -19.65 14.37 -19.68
N LEU A 689 -19.66 15.67 -19.34
CA LEU A 689 -20.77 16.56 -19.68
C LEU A 689 -20.91 16.74 -21.20
N ILE A 690 -19.82 16.90 -21.96
CA ILE A 690 -19.86 17.04 -23.41
C ILE A 690 -20.40 15.77 -24.08
N GLU A 691 -19.93 14.60 -23.64
CA GLU A 691 -20.37 13.31 -24.17
C GLU A 691 -21.88 13.09 -24.04
N ARG A 692 -22.47 13.56 -22.94
CA ARG A 692 -23.89 13.37 -22.60
C ARG A 692 -24.81 14.51 -23.05
N ALA A 693 -24.33 15.75 -23.08
CA ALA A 693 -25.16 16.96 -23.18
C ALA A 693 -24.82 17.85 -24.39
N SER A 694 -24.14 17.32 -25.41
CA SER A 694 -23.68 18.09 -26.59
C SER A 694 -24.77 18.92 -27.29
N ASP A 695 -26.00 18.42 -27.41
CA ASP A 695 -27.12 19.17 -28.02
C ASP A 695 -27.43 20.49 -27.29
N TYR A 696 -27.28 20.52 -25.96
CA TYR A 696 -27.56 21.72 -25.16
C TYR A 696 -26.46 22.76 -25.28
N VAL A 697 -25.21 22.34 -25.51
CA VAL A 697 -24.08 23.25 -25.76
C VAL A 697 -24.34 24.11 -27.00
N VAL A 698 -24.82 23.51 -28.09
CA VAL A 698 -25.06 24.23 -29.36
C VAL A 698 -26.13 25.31 -29.18
N GLY A 699 -27.15 25.05 -28.36
CA GLY A 699 -28.23 25.99 -28.06
C GLY A 699 -27.94 26.97 -26.91
N TYR A 700 -26.80 26.86 -26.23
CA TYR A 700 -26.49 27.63 -25.03
C TYR A 700 -25.98 29.04 -25.34
N GLN A 701 -26.44 30.02 -24.57
CA GLN A 701 -25.86 31.36 -24.50
C GLN A 701 -25.75 31.80 -23.04
N ASP A 702 -24.59 32.36 -22.68
CA ASP A 702 -24.38 32.91 -21.35
C ASP A 702 -25.08 34.27 -21.17
N SER A 703 -24.99 34.82 -19.96
CA SER A 703 -25.55 36.14 -19.64
C SER A 703 -24.90 37.32 -20.39
N ASN A 704 -23.72 37.11 -20.97
CA ASN A 704 -22.99 38.09 -21.79
C ASN A 704 -23.24 37.90 -23.29
N GLY A 705 -24.06 36.93 -23.70
CA GLY A 705 -24.37 36.60 -25.09
C GLY A 705 -23.33 35.72 -25.80
N LYS A 706 -22.37 35.16 -25.05
CA LYS A 706 -21.37 34.22 -25.56
C LYS A 706 -21.97 32.83 -25.74
N SER A 707 -21.72 32.20 -26.87
CA SER A 707 -22.25 30.88 -27.19
C SER A 707 -21.56 29.76 -26.42
N GLY A 708 -22.26 28.65 -26.20
CA GLY A 708 -21.67 27.45 -25.57
C GLY A 708 -20.44 26.91 -26.31
N LEU A 709 -20.45 26.97 -27.65
CA LEU A 709 -19.31 26.59 -28.48
C LEU A 709 -18.09 27.50 -28.24
N GLU A 710 -18.29 28.82 -28.16
CA GLU A 710 -17.19 29.75 -27.83
C GLU A 710 -16.62 29.47 -26.43
N ILE A 711 -17.46 29.08 -25.47
CA ILE A 711 -17.00 28.72 -24.12
C ILE A 711 -16.14 27.45 -24.17
N ILE A 712 -16.61 26.38 -24.82
CA ILE A 712 -15.84 25.12 -24.94
C ILE A 712 -14.51 25.35 -25.66
N LEU A 713 -14.48 26.20 -26.68
CA LEU A 713 -13.24 26.54 -27.40
C LEU A 713 -12.23 27.26 -26.49
N GLU A 714 -12.68 28.17 -25.63
CA GLU A 714 -11.81 28.84 -24.66
C GLU A 714 -11.30 27.88 -23.59
N LEU A 715 -12.16 26.98 -23.08
CA LEU A 715 -11.75 25.93 -22.13
C LEU A 715 -10.69 25.01 -22.74
N SER A 716 -10.91 24.60 -23.98
CA SER A 716 -9.96 23.78 -24.74
C SER A 716 -8.62 24.49 -24.94
N ALA A 717 -8.64 25.78 -25.29
CA ALA A 717 -7.44 26.58 -25.43
C ALA A 717 -6.68 26.75 -24.10
N ARG A 718 -7.40 26.89 -22.97
CA ARG A 718 -6.80 26.92 -21.63
C ARG A 718 -6.14 25.59 -21.30
N LEU A 719 -6.84 24.47 -21.46
CA LEU A 719 -6.34 23.13 -21.14
C LEU A 719 -5.15 22.70 -22.02
N LEU A 720 -5.11 23.15 -23.29
CA LEU A 720 -3.98 22.93 -24.20
C LEU A 720 -2.80 23.89 -24.00
N SER A 721 -2.90 24.86 -23.09
CA SER A 721 -1.86 25.86 -22.85
C SER A 721 -0.50 25.20 -22.57
N PRO A 722 0.58 25.61 -23.26
CA PRO A 722 1.93 25.12 -22.98
C PRO A 722 2.47 25.48 -21.60
N GLN A 723 1.79 26.38 -20.87
CA GLN A 723 2.19 26.83 -19.55
C GLN A 723 1.69 25.89 -18.43
N LEU A 724 0.71 25.04 -18.71
CA LEU A 724 0.21 24.07 -17.74
C LEU A 724 1.17 22.89 -17.57
N ASP A 725 1.27 22.35 -16.36
CA ASP A 725 1.98 21.09 -16.13
C ASP A 725 1.28 19.92 -16.82
N ASP A 726 2.03 18.85 -17.11
CA ASP A 726 1.49 17.66 -17.78
C ASP A 726 0.41 16.93 -16.98
N SER A 727 0.48 17.01 -15.66
CA SER A 727 -0.54 16.45 -14.76
C SER A 727 -1.90 17.15 -14.93
N ALA A 728 -1.93 18.48 -15.05
CA ALA A 728 -3.18 19.21 -15.32
C ALA A 728 -3.77 18.86 -16.69
N ALA A 729 -2.90 18.56 -17.66
CA ALA A 729 -3.31 18.27 -19.03
C ALA A 729 -3.82 16.83 -19.24
N MET A 730 -3.82 15.97 -18.22
CA MET A 730 -4.08 14.53 -18.35
C MET A 730 -5.37 14.20 -19.11
N TYR A 731 -6.50 14.84 -18.79
CA TYR A 731 -7.79 14.60 -19.48
C TYR A 731 -8.05 15.52 -20.67
N THR A 732 -7.11 16.41 -20.99
CA THR A 732 -7.29 17.38 -22.08
C THR A 732 -7.50 16.68 -23.41
N GLY A 733 -6.73 15.61 -23.69
CA GLY A 733 -6.89 14.84 -24.92
C GLY A 733 -8.30 14.27 -25.11
N LEU A 734 -8.94 13.81 -24.04
CA LEU A 734 -10.32 13.30 -24.11
C LEU A 734 -11.33 14.43 -24.34
N VAL A 735 -11.17 15.58 -23.68
CA VAL A 735 -12.01 16.77 -23.91
C VAL A 735 -11.94 17.21 -25.38
N ILE A 736 -10.73 17.24 -25.96
CA ILE A 736 -10.54 17.60 -27.38
C ILE A 736 -11.15 16.54 -28.30
N LEU A 737 -10.98 15.25 -27.98
CA LEU A 737 -11.59 14.17 -28.75
C LEU A 737 -13.13 14.33 -28.79
N SER A 738 -13.76 14.49 -27.62
CA SER A 738 -15.20 14.72 -27.50
C SER A 738 -15.66 15.97 -28.22
N LEU A 739 -14.87 17.05 -28.18
CA LEU A 739 -15.14 18.27 -28.93
C LEU A 739 -15.20 18.02 -30.43
N VAL A 740 -14.21 17.30 -30.96
CA VAL A 740 -14.15 16.96 -32.39
C VAL A 740 -15.31 16.04 -32.76
N GLU A 741 -15.52 14.96 -32.02
CA GLU A 741 -16.57 13.97 -32.32
C GLU A 741 -17.98 14.58 -32.32
N LYS A 742 -18.28 15.47 -31.39
CA LYS A 742 -19.63 16.03 -31.22
C LYS A 742 -19.87 17.32 -32.01
N PHE A 743 -18.85 18.13 -32.25
CA PHE A 743 -19.02 19.49 -32.79
C PHE A 743 -18.33 19.76 -34.12
N GLN A 744 -17.65 18.79 -34.75
CA GLN A 744 -16.94 18.99 -36.03
C GLN A 744 -17.79 19.68 -37.11
N SER A 745 -19.09 19.39 -37.20
CA SER A 745 -20.01 19.98 -38.18
C SER A 745 -20.35 21.46 -37.92
N TYR A 746 -20.17 21.93 -36.69
CA TYR A 746 -20.45 23.30 -36.26
C TYR A 746 -19.20 24.18 -36.21
N LEU A 747 -18.02 23.56 -36.20
CA LEU A 747 -16.75 24.26 -36.20
C LEU A 747 -16.39 24.74 -37.61
N ASN A 748 -15.97 25.99 -37.73
CA ASN A 748 -15.35 26.43 -38.97
C ASN A 748 -13.96 25.76 -39.11
N THR A 749 -13.49 25.66 -40.35
CA THR A 749 -12.20 25.04 -40.67
C THR A 749 -11.04 25.72 -39.93
N ASP A 750 -11.11 27.04 -39.74
CA ASP A 750 -10.05 27.81 -39.07
C ASP A 750 -9.91 27.48 -37.58
N TYR A 751 -11.00 27.23 -36.86
CA TYR A 751 -10.98 26.85 -35.43
C TYR A 751 -10.50 25.43 -35.25
N LEU A 752 -10.94 24.49 -36.11
CA LEU A 752 -10.46 23.11 -36.07
C LEU A 752 -8.93 23.06 -36.27
N VAL A 753 -8.41 23.79 -37.26
CA VAL A 753 -6.96 23.89 -37.52
C VAL A 753 -6.21 24.44 -36.31
N LYS A 754 -6.74 25.48 -35.64
CA LYS A 754 -6.10 26.05 -34.44
C LYS A 754 -6.07 25.09 -33.25
N ILE A 755 -7.16 24.35 -33.01
CA ILE A 755 -7.21 23.35 -31.93
C ILE A 755 -6.20 22.25 -32.21
N LEU A 756 -6.15 21.73 -33.43
CA LEU A 756 -5.20 20.68 -33.81
C LEU A 756 -3.75 21.16 -33.71
N ASP A 757 -3.46 22.41 -34.09
CA ASP A 757 -2.13 22.99 -33.91
C ASP A 757 -1.74 23.08 -32.42
N ALA A 758 -2.66 23.51 -31.57
CA ALA A 758 -2.45 23.53 -30.12
C ALA A 758 -2.28 22.11 -29.54
N THR A 759 -3.05 21.11 -30.00
CA THR A 759 -2.90 19.70 -29.62
C THR A 759 -1.53 19.15 -30.02
N VAL A 760 -1.03 19.48 -31.22
CA VAL A 760 0.33 19.09 -31.66
C VAL A 760 1.38 19.75 -30.76
N GLN A 761 1.26 21.05 -30.50
CA GLN A 761 2.20 21.77 -29.63
C GLN A 761 2.24 21.16 -28.22
N ARG A 762 1.07 20.81 -27.67
CA ARG A 762 0.96 20.17 -26.36
C ARG A 762 1.54 18.76 -26.34
N LEU A 763 1.25 17.94 -27.35
CA LEU A 763 1.75 16.57 -27.45
C LEU A 763 3.28 16.51 -27.48
N VAL A 764 3.93 17.44 -28.18
CA VAL A 764 5.39 17.42 -28.36
C VAL A 764 6.15 17.85 -27.10
N ILE A 765 5.55 18.68 -26.25
CA ILE A 765 6.17 19.09 -24.98
C ILE A 765 5.87 18.12 -23.84
N ALA A 766 4.84 17.29 -23.99
CA ALA A 766 4.40 16.36 -22.97
C ALA A 766 5.45 15.27 -22.72
N LYS A 767 5.63 14.93 -21.45
CA LYS A 767 6.55 13.89 -20.94
C LYS A 767 5.82 12.81 -20.16
N HIS A 768 4.61 13.10 -19.68
CA HIS A 768 3.81 12.14 -18.93
C HIS A 768 3.08 11.17 -19.88
N PRO A 769 3.27 9.83 -19.75
CA PRO A 769 2.70 8.86 -20.69
C PRO A 769 1.19 8.96 -20.86
N VAL A 770 0.44 9.09 -19.77
CA VAL A 770 -1.04 9.14 -19.84
C VAL A 770 -1.54 10.37 -20.61
N THR A 771 -0.86 11.50 -20.46
CA THR A 771 -1.19 12.75 -21.17
C THR A 771 -0.92 12.57 -22.67
N ILE A 772 0.22 11.96 -23.01
CA ILE A 772 0.60 11.63 -24.39
C ILE A 772 -0.43 10.69 -25.02
N GLU A 773 -0.78 9.58 -24.35
CA GLU A 773 -1.79 8.62 -24.81
C GLU A 773 -3.12 9.30 -25.13
N ASN A 774 -3.64 10.10 -24.19
CA ASN A 774 -4.94 10.75 -24.36
C ASN A 774 -4.93 11.79 -25.50
N LEU A 775 -3.82 12.51 -25.70
CA LEU A 775 -3.65 13.42 -26.84
C LEU A 775 -3.53 12.66 -28.17
N ILE A 776 -2.87 11.50 -28.18
CA ILE A 776 -2.75 10.63 -29.36
C ILE A 776 -4.12 10.14 -29.84
N LEU A 777 -5.04 9.83 -28.92
CA LEU A 777 -6.39 9.36 -29.29
C LEU A 777 -7.15 10.36 -30.18
N VAL A 778 -6.89 11.67 -30.05
CA VAL A 778 -7.44 12.69 -30.96
C VAL A 778 -7.00 12.43 -32.41
N PHE A 779 -5.72 12.12 -32.61
CA PHE A 779 -5.16 11.80 -33.92
C PHE A 779 -5.62 10.43 -34.43
N CYS A 780 -5.75 9.43 -33.54
CA CYS A 780 -6.34 8.14 -33.89
C CYS A 780 -7.72 8.31 -34.50
N HIS A 781 -8.60 9.05 -33.82
CA HIS A 781 -9.96 9.31 -34.30
C HIS A 781 -9.96 10.02 -35.66
N LEU A 782 -9.17 11.08 -35.81
CA LEU A 782 -9.15 11.87 -37.04
C LEU A 782 -8.57 11.10 -38.24
N ILE A 783 -7.61 10.20 -38.04
CA ILE A 783 -7.10 9.33 -39.11
C ILE A 783 -8.17 8.33 -39.55
N LEU A 784 -8.98 7.81 -38.62
CA LEU A 784 -10.06 6.90 -38.95
C LEU A 784 -11.21 7.61 -39.68
N SER A 785 -11.56 8.83 -39.27
CA SER A 785 -12.68 9.60 -39.83
C SER A 785 -12.33 10.38 -41.11
N ALA A 786 -11.15 11.01 -41.16
CA ALA A 786 -10.72 11.90 -42.25
C ALA A 786 -9.22 11.73 -42.59
N PRO A 787 -8.80 10.54 -43.06
CA PRO A 787 -7.38 10.17 -43.18
C PRO A 787 -6.54 11.11 -44.05
N ASN A 788 -7.03 11.45 -45.25
CA ASN A 788 -6.28 12.29 -46.20
C ASN A 788 -6.12 13.72 -45.68
N ASP A 789 -7.16 14.27 -45.07
CA ASP A 789 -7.16 15.64 -44.54
C ASP A 789 -6.24 15.75 -43.33
N MET A 790 -6.27 14.76 -42.44
CA MET A 790 -5.40 14.70 -41.25
C MET A 790 -3.92 14.59 -41.64
N VAL A 791 -3.59 13.70 -42.58
CA VAL A 791 -2.23 13.56 -43.11
C VAL A 791 -1.78 14.86 -43.81
N THR A 792 -2.65 15.50 -44.59
CA THR A 792 -2.36 16.79 -45.23
C THR A 792 -2.12 17.90 -44.20
N PHE A 793 -2.91 17.93 -43.12
CA PHE A 793 -2.71 18.87 -42.01
C PHE A 793 -1.35 18.68 -41.34
N LEU A 794 -0.97 17.44 -41.01
CA LEU A 794 0.30 17.16 -40.33
C LEU A 794 1.52 17.53 -41.17
N LYS A 795 1.40 17.48 -42.50
CA LYS A 795 2.47 17.88 -43.43
C LYS A 795 2.59 19.38 -43.61
N THR A 796 1.46 20.08 -43.69
CA THR A 796 1.42 21.51 -44.00
C THR A 796 1.67 22.37 -42.77
N THR A 797 1.33 21.86 -41.58
CA THR A 797 1.54 22.53 -40.30
C THR A 797 2.94 22.28 -39.77
N LYS A 798 3.48 23.27 -39.05
CA LYS A 798 4.81 23.20 -38.43
C LYS A 798 4.70 23.48 -36.95
N VAL A 799 5.53 22.79 -36.17
CA VAL A 799 5.65 22.97 -34.73
C VAL A 799 7.09 23.36 -34.36
N GLN A 800 7.22 24.17 -33.31
CA GLN A 800 8.51 24.53 -32.74
C GLN A 800 8.95 23.44 -31.76
N VAL A 801 10.06 22.77 -32.07
CA VAL A 801 10.68 21.75 -31.21
C VAL A 801 12.14 22.11 -31.01
N ASP A 802 12.56 22.27 -29.75
CA ASP A 802 13.94 22.65 -29.39
C ASP A 802 14.47 23.92 -30.10
N GLY A 803 13.58 24.90 -30.35
CA GLY A 803 13.91 26.14 -31.06
C GLY A 803 14.09 25.98 -32.58
N SER A 804 13.70 24.82 -33.14
CA SER A 804 13.68 24.56 -34.58
C SER A 804 12.27 24.28 -35.10
N GLU A 805 11.90 24.87 -36.24
CA GLU A 805 10.66 24.50 -36.93
C GLU A 805 10.80 23.12 -37.57
N ARG A 806 9.88 22.22 -37.24
CA ARG A 806 9.76 20.90 -37.88
C ARG A 806 8.33 20.70 -38.39
N PRO A 807 8.13 19.96 -39.49
CA PRO A 807 6.79 19.54 -39.90
C PRO A 807 6.12 18.75 -38.77
N SER A 808 4.84 19.03 -38.50
CA SER A 808 4.10 18.38 -37.40
C SER A 808 4.10 16.86 -37.54
N LEU A 809 4.04 16.33 -38.76
CA LEU A 809 4.17 14.89 -39.06
C LEU A 809 5.45 14.28 -38.45
N ALA A 810 6.58 14.96 -38.58
CA ALA A 810 7.89 14.49 -38.11
C ALA A 810 8.05 14.62 -36.59
N ALA A 811 7.17 15.38 -35.93
CA ALA A 811 7.17 15.52 -34.47
C ALA A 811 6.18 14.56 -33.80
N VAL A 812 5.00 14.34 -34.40
CA VAL A 812 3.92 13.52 -33.82
C VAL A 812 4.19 12.02 -33.96
N LEU A 813 4.61 11.54 -35.14
CA LEU A 813 4.74 10.09 -35.39
C LEU A 813 5.76 9.39 -34.49
N PRO A 814 6.96 9.94 -34.22
CA PRO A 814 7.90 9.32 -33.28
C PRO A 814 7.30 9.17 -31.87
N VAL A 815 6.68 10.23 -31.35
CA VAL A 815 6.02 10.22 -30.03
C VAL A 815 4.88 9.21 -30.01
N TRP A 816 4.11 9.12 -31.09
CA TRP A 816 3.03 8.14 -31.22
C TRP A 816 3.57 6.70 -31.17
N PHE A 817 4.60 6.39 -31.96
CA PHE A 817 5.18 5.05 -31.98
C PHE A 817 5.75 4.64 -30.61
N GLU A 818 6.48 5.54 -29.94
CA GLU A 818 7.01 5.30 -28.60
C GLU A 818 5.90 5.11 -27.56
N SER A 819 4.80 5.89 -27.68
CA SER A 819 3.65 5.75 -26.79
C SER A 819 2.89 4.43 -27.01
N TYR A 820 2.78 3.96 -28.25
CA TYR A 820 2.04 2.74 -28.56
C TYR A 820 2.67 1.50 -27.91
N GLU A 821 4.00 1.43 -27.87
CA GLU A 821 4.75 0.32 -27.24
C GLU A 821 4.47 0.16 -25.73
N VAL A 822 3.98 1.21 -25.07
CA VAL A 822 3.70 1.22 -23.62
C VAL A 822 2.23 1.47 -23.30
N THR A 823 1.38 1.61 -24.32
CA THR A 823 -0.04 1.91 -24.14
C THR A 823 -0.75 0.76 -23.45
N ARG A 824 -1.62 1.08 -22.49
CA ARG A 824 -2.45 0.09 -21.77
C ARG A 824 -3.93 0.34 -22.03
N GLY A 825 -4.71 -0.74 -21.95
CA GLY A 825 -6.17 -0.70 -22.09
C GLY A 825 -6.66 -1.09 -23.49
N TYR A 826 -7.58 -2.04 -23.54
CA TYR A 826 -8.04 -2.68 -24.77
C TYR A 826 -8.55 -1.69 -25.82
N ASP A 827 -9.45 -0.78 -25.44
CA ASP A 827 -10.03 0.21 -26.36
C ASP A 827 -8.99 1.16 -26.95
N LYS A 828 -8.01 1.57 -26.12
CA LYS A 828 -6.94 2.46 -26.56
C LYS A 828 -6.03 1.75 -27.55
N ILE A 829 -5.62 0.52 -27.24
CA ILE A 829 -4.78 -0.30 -28.11
C ILE A 829 -5.50 -0.53 -29.44
N THR A 830 -6.77 -0.95 -29.39
CA THR A 830 -7.59 -1.20 -30.57
C THR A 830 -7.71 0.03 -31.48
N LYS A 831 -8.06 1.20 -30.94
CA LYS A 831 -8.14 2.44 -31.71
C LYS A 831 -6.81 2.84 -32.33
N ASN A 832 -5.70 2.67 -31.59
CA ASN A 832 -4.36 2.93 -32.10
C ASN A 832 -4.00 1.97 -33.23
N SER A 833 -4.19 0.67 -33.06
CA SER A 833 -3.92 -0.37 -34.07
C SER A 833 -4.69 -0.10 -35.37
N MET A 834 -5.98 0.23 -35.24
CA MET A 834 -6.83 0.59 -36.39
C MET A 834 -6.34 1.85 -37.10
N ALA A 835 -5.99 2.90 -36.35
CA ALA A 835 -5.51 4.16 -36.91
C ALA A 835 -4.15 4.00 -37.60
N LEU A 836 -3.21 3.24 -37.01
CA LEU A 836 -1.91 2.95 -37.59
C LEU A 836 -2.05 2.09 -38.86
N GLY A 837 -2.91 1.06 -38.84
CA GLY A 837 -3.23 0.26 -40.03
C GLY A 837 -3.85 1.11 -41.14
N LYS A 838 -4.75 2.05 -40.78
CA LYS A 838 -5.32 2.99 -41.74
C LYS A 838 -4.27 3.94 -42.32
N LEU A 839 -3.38 4.47 -41.50
CA LEU A 839 -2.26 5.32 -41.95
C LEU A 839 -1.34 4.59 -42.92
N PHE A 840 -1.02 3.32 -42.63
CA PHE A 840 -0.25 2.46 -43.53
C PHE A 840 -0.96 2.27 -44.89
N SER A 841 -2.28 2.06 -44.86
CA SER A 841 -3.06 1.84 -46.09
C SER A 841 -3.04 3.02 -47.08
N LEU A 842 -2.76 4.24 -46.62
CA LEU A 842 -2.72 5.45 -47.47
C LEU A 842 -1.50 5.49 -48.39
N ASN A 843 -0.43 4.74 -48.08
CA ASN A 843 0.82 4.72 -48.83
C ASN A 843 1.37 6.12 -49.14
N ASP A 844 1.37 6.98 -48.13
CA ASP A 844 1.74 8.38 -48.28
C ASP A 844 3.26 8.57 -48.43
N ALA A 845 3.68 9.43 -49.37
CA ALA A 845 5.09 9.62 -49.71
C ALA A 845 5.92 10.27 -48.59
N ASP A 846 5.35 11.22 -47.84
CA ASP A 846 6.08 11.91 -46.77
C ASP A 846 6.16 11.03 -45.51
N VAL A 847 5.12 10.24 -45.23
CA VAL A 847 5.15 9.21 -44.18
C VAL A 847 6.21 8.16 -44.52
N THR A 848 6.27 7.73 -45.78
CA THR A 848 7.28 6.76 -46.25
C THR A 848 8.71 7.30 -46.13
N ALA A 849 8.92 8.59 -46.43
CA ALA A 849 10.24 9.22 -46.37
C ALA A 849 10.71 9.56 -44.94
N LEU A 850 9.80 9.58 -43.96
CA LEU A 850 10.13 9.89 -42.57
C LEU A 850 10.93 8.74 -41.94
N LEU A 851 12.11 9.08 -41.40
CA LEU A 851 12.94 8.15 -40.64
C LEU A 851 12.63 8.26 -39.14
N VAL A 852 12.47 7.12 -38.49
CA VAL A 852 12.18 6.99 -37.05
C VAL A 852 13.06 5.92 -36.40
N ASN A 853 13.10 5.92 -35.06
CA ASN A 853 13.81 4.91 -34.29
C ASN A 853 13.16 3.53 -34.48
N GLY A 854 13.95 2.56 -34.92
CA GLY A 854 13.61 1.13 -34.98
C GLY A 854 14.15 0.38 -33.77
N ASP A 855 14.73 -0.79 -34.02
CA ASP A 855 15.28 -1.67 -32.97
C ASP A 855 16.53 -1.07 -32.32
N ILE A 856 16.70 -1.33 -31.01
CA ILE A 856 17.91 -0.97 -30.25
C ILE A 856 19.09 -1.78 -30.77
N ILE A 857 20.20 -1.11 -31.02
CA ILE A 857 21.48 -1.73 -31.37
C ILE A 857 22.17 -2.13 -30.05
N PRO A 858 22.32 -3.43 -29.75
CA PRO A 858 22.87 -3.88 -28.47
C PRO A 858 24.34 -3.46 -28.30
N TYR A 859 24.74 -3.21 -27.05
CA TYR A 859 26.13 -2.95 -26.70
C TYR A 859 26.96 -4.24 -26.72
N ASP A 860 28.27 -4.12 -26.93
CA ASP A 860 29.18 -5.27 -26.93
C ASP A 860 29.32 -5.87 -25.50
N GLY A 861 28.73 -7.06 -25.29
CA GLY A 861 28.90 -7.95 -24.12
C GLY A 861 27.75 -7.96 -23.10
N ASP A 862 27.70 -9.00 -22.26
CA ASP A 862 26.71 -9.16 -21.15
C ASP A 862 27.05 -8.26 -19.96
N LYS A 863 26.85 -6.95 -20.10
CA LYS A 863 27.01 -5.98 -19.01
C LYS A 863 25.69 -5.31 -18.67
N ILE A 864 25.35 -5.30 -17.38
CA ILE A 864 24.29 -4.45 -16.85
C ILE A 864 24.70 -2.99 -17.04
N ILE A 865 24.01 -2.29 -17.94
CA ILE A 865 24.26 -0.88 -18.22
C ILE A 865 23.58 -0.04 -17.14
N THR A 866 24.36 0.53 -16.24
CA THR A 866 23.87 1.44 -15.20
C THR A 866 23.50 2.81 -15.80
N ARG A 867 22.67 3.60 -15.09
CA ARG A 867 22.24 4.94 -15.55
C ARG A 867 23.42 5.89 -15.85
N SER A 868 24.52 5.78 -15.12
CA SER A 868 25.74 6.58 -15.36
C SER A 868 26.47 6.12 -16.63
N MET A 869 26.51 4.81 -16.90
CA MET A 869 27.03 4.26 -18.15
C MET A 869 26.15 4.69 -19.34
N LYS A 870 24.82 4.60 -19.22
CA LYS A 870 23.85 5.05 -20.25
C LYS A 870 23.98 6.53 -20.62
N LYS A 871 24.36 7.39 -19.66
CA LYS A 871 24.62 8.82 -19.93
C LYS A 871 25.90 9.05 -20.73
N SER A 872 26.91 8.21 -20.54
CA SER A 872 28.19 8.28 -21.27
C SER A 872 28.20 7.49 -22.58
N MET A 873 27.30 6.50 -22.71
CA MET A 873 27.06 5.69 -23.89
C MET A 873 25.54 5.60 -24.08
N PRO A 874 24.92 6.53 -24.83
CA PRO A 874 23.47 6.53 -25.06
C PRO A 874 23.06 5.45 -26.06
N ASP A 875 21.84 4.94 -25.89
CA ASP A 875 21.28 3.88 -26.73
C ASP A 875 21.25 4.32 -28.19
N ARG A 876 21.70 3.41 -29.06
CA ARG A 876 21.68 3.62 -30.50
C ARG A 876 20.55 2.81 -31.07
N TYR A 877 19.77 3.43 -31.95
CA TYR A 877 18.65 2.79 -32.61
C TYR A 877 18.95 2.66 -34.09
N THR A 878 18.45 1.61 -34.72
CA THR A 878 18.34 1.57 -36.18
C THR A 878 17.44 2.71 -36.65
N GLN A 879 17.70 3.26 -37.84
CA GLN A 879 16.85 4.29 -38.44
C GLN A 879 16.08 3.67 -39.59
N ILE A 880 14.76 3.61 -39.46
CA ILE A 880 13.87 2.93 -40.41
C ILE A 880 12.76 3.87 -40.89
N SER A 881 12.14 3.55 -42.02
CA SER A 881 10.95 4.27 -42.48
C SER A 881 9.81 4.14 -41.47
N ALA A 882 9.03 5.21 -41.27
CA ALA A 882 7.84 5.18 -40.43
C ALA A 882 6.83 4.10 -40.88
N MET A 883 6.72 3.84 -42.20
CA MET A 883 5.89 2.76 -42.74
C MET A 883 6.33 1.37 -42.26
N LEU A 884 7.65 1.13 -42.20
CA LEU A 884 8.20 -0.12 -41.67
C LEU A 884 7.99 -0.22 -40.15
N LYS A 885 8.14 0.89 -39.41
CA LYS A 885 7.88 0.92 -37.96
C LYS A 885 6.42 0.59 -37.64
N ILE A 886 5.46 1.13 -38.40
CA ILE A 886 4.03 0.81 -38.23
C ILE A 886 3.79 -0.70 -38.36
N LEU A 887 4.36 -1.34 -39.39
CA LEU A 887 4.23 -2.80 -39.55
C LEU A 887 4.82 -3.55 -38.36
N LYS A 888 6.04 -3.21 -37.92
CA LYS A 888 6.66 -3.85 -36.75
C LYS A 888 5.80 -3.75 -35.50
N LEU A 889 5.21 -2.58 -35.23
CA LEU A 889 4.31 -2.36 -34.10
C LEU A 889 3.04 -3.23 -34.20
N LEU A 890 2.39 -3.27 -35.36
CA LEU A 890 1.18 -4.08 -35.56
C LEU A 890 1.45 -5.59 -35.53
N VAL A 891 2.64 -6.04 -35.98
CA VAL A 891 3.06 -7.44 -35.86
C VAL A 891 3.35 -7.81 -34.42
N GLY A 892 4.01 -6.92 -33.66
CA GLY A 892 4.23 -7.12 -32.22
C GLY A 892 2.92 -7.25 -31.45
N GLU A 893 1.93 -6.39 -31.75
CA GLU A 893 0.60 -6.51 -31.16
C GLU A 893 -0.11 -7.80 -31.59
N LEU A 894 -0.04 -8.17 -32.86
CA LEU A 894 -0.59 -9.44 -33.35
C LEU A 894 0.02 -10.65 -32.62
N GLN A 895 1.35 -10.66 -32.46
CA GLN A 895 2.06 -11.71 -31.72
C GLN A 895 1.55 -11.81 -30.27
N PHE A 896 1.39 -10.66 -29.61
CA PHE A 896 0.87 -10.60 -28.23
C PHE A 896 -0.57 -11.12 -28.14
N GLN A 897 -1.44 -10.71 -29.06
CA GLN A 897 -2.84 -11.16 -29.10
C GLN A 897 -2.98 -12.65 -29.40
N MET A 898 -2.10 -13.21 -30.24
CA MET A 898 -2.05 -14.65 -30.52
C MET A 898 -1.56 -15.51 -29.33
N GLN A 899 -0.87 -14.89 -28.36
CA GLN A 899 -0.39 -15.57 -27.14
C GLN A 899 -1.38 -15.49 -25.98
N GLN A 900 -2.46 -14.71 -26.10
CA GLN A 900 -3.46 -14.63 -25.04
C GLN A 900 -4.22 -15.97 -24.94
N PRO A 901 -4.47 -16.50 -23.73
CA PRO A 901 -5.31 -17.68 -23.56
C PRO A 901 -6.74 -17.39 -24.07
N ASP A 902 -7.39 -18.38 -24.67
CA ASP A 902 -8.81 -18.26 -25.03
C ASP A 902 -9.65 -18.04 -23.76
N GLU A 903 -10.73 -17.23 -23.81
CA GLU A 903 -11.66 -17.05 -22.68
C GLU A 903 -12.17 -18.38 -22.09
N LYS A 904 -12.21 -19.43 -22.91
CA LYS A 904 -12.62 -20.78 -22.52
C LYS A 904 -11.61 -21.49 -21.62
N ASP A 905 -10.34 -21.11 -21.67
CA ASP A 905 -9.28 -21.66 -20.81
C ASP A 905 -9.33 -21.07 -19.38
N TYR A 906 -10.10 -19.99 -19.15
CA TYR A 906 -10.29 -19.39 -17.82
C TYR A 906 -11.44 -20.01 -17.01
N ASN A 907 -12.31 -20.82 -17.61
CA ASN A 907 -13.31 -21.59 -16.85
C ASN A 907 -12.66 -22.85 -16.25
N LEU A 908 -12.17 -22.74 -15.02
CA LEU A 908 -11.63 -23.84 -14.21
C LEU A 908 -12.71 -24.82 -13.69
N GLU A 909 -13.74 -25.13 -14.50
CA GLU A 909 -14.66 -26.23 -14.23
C GLU A 909 -14.76 -27.17 -15.43
N GLN A 910 -14.05 -28.31 -15.30
CA GLN A 910 -14.18 -29.54 -16.08
C GLN A 910 -13.81 -29.48 -17.58
N ASP A 911 -12.61 -29.94 -17.94
CA ASP A 911 -12.41 -31.34 -18.32
C ASP A 911 -10.93 -31.64 -18.56
N ASP A 912 -10.44 -32.68 -17.91
CA ASP A 912 -9.15 -33.32 -18.18
C ASP A 912 -9.31 -34.14 -19.47
N ASN A 913 -9.12 -33.50 -20.63
CA ASN A 913 -8.97 -34.19 -21.91
C ASN A 913 -7.91 -33.50 -22.77
N GLY A 914 -6.84 -34.26 -23.02
CA GLY A 914 -5.63 -33.81 -23.68
C GLY A 914 -5.86 -33.12 -25.02
N ASN A 915 -5.12 -32.03 -25.22
CA ASN A 915 -4.92 -31.41 -26.52
C ASN A 915 -3.45 -31.59 -26.94
N ASP A 916 -3.16 -32.74 -27.52
CA ASP A 916 -1.98 -32.97 -28.37
C ASP A 916 -2.15 -32.15 -29.67
N GLY A 917 -1.84 -30.86 -29.62
CA GLY A 917 -2.09 -29.92 -30.72
C GLY A 917 -0.90 -29.07 -31.17
N TRP A 918 0.33 -29.33 -30.70
CA TRP A 918 1.48 -28.46 -30.98
C TRP A 918 2.76 -29.18 -31.46
N GLU A 919 2.70 -30.46 -31.86
CA GLU A 919 3.91 -31.18 -32.33
C GLU A 919 4.28 -30.98 -33.83
N ASP A 920 3.52 -30.23 -34.63
CA ASP A 920 3.72 -30.15 -36.09
C ASP A 920 4.12 -28.75 -36.65
N LEU A 921 4.69 -27.84 -35.85
CA LEU A 921 5.01 -26.47 -36.29
C LEU A 921 6.49 -26.18 -36.63
N GLU A 922 7.42 -27.14 -36.46
CA GLU A 922 8.85 -26.88 -36.69
C GLU A 922 9.33 -26.88 -38.16
N ASP A 923 8.47 -27.21 -39.16
CA ASP A 923 8.94 -27.43 -40.55
C ASP A 923 8.42 -26.40 -41.60
N VAL A 924 7.82 -25.29 -41.19
CA VAL A 924 7.45 -24.19 -42.12
C VAL A 924 8.53 -23.11 -42.09
N GLY A 925 9.66 -23.35 -42.76
CA GLY A 925 10.76 -22.37 -42.83
C GLY A 925 10.34 -20.97 -43.33
N VAL A 926 11.07 -19.93 -42.88
CA VAL A 926 10.80 -18.50 -43.07
C VAL A 926 10.25 -18.19 -44.47
N PRO A 927 9.00 -17.67 -44.56
CA PRO A 927 8.34 -17.47 -45.84
C PRO A 927 8.86 -16.22 -46.56
N ASN A 928 9.00 -16.32 -47.89
CA ASN A 928 9.09 -15.13 -48.75
C ASN A 928 7.69 -14.65 -49.15
N TYR A 929 7.57 -13.43 -49.69
CA TYR A 929 6.28 -12.83 -50.01
C TYR A 929 5.42 -13.67 -50.97
N GLU A 930 6.04 -14.30 -51.97
CA GLU A 930 5.34 -15.18 -52.92
C GLU A 930 4.74 -16.43 -52.22
N LYS A 931 5.47 -17.03 -51.27
CA LYS A 931 5.01 -18.17 -50.46
C LYS A 931 3.91 -17.75 -49.48
N LEU A 932 4.02 -16.56 -48.85
CA LEU A 932 2.95 -16.01 -48.02
C LEU A 932 1.65 -15.82 -48.82
N LYS A 933 1.75 -15.28 -50.04
CA LYS A 933 0.61 -15.06 -50.93
C LYS A 933 -0.09 -16.37 -51.35
N SER A 934 0.65 -17.48 -51.47
CA SER A 934 0.04 -18.78 -51.77
C SER A 934 -0.87 -19.31 -50.66
N TYR A 935 -0.55 -19.05 -49.39
CA TYR A 935 -1.40 -19.49 -48.27
C TYR A 935 -2.75 -18.78 -48.24
N VAL A 936 -2.82 -17.56 -48.79
CA VAL A 936 -4.04 -16.76 -48.83
C VAL A 936 -4.93 -17.08 -50.03
N GLY A 937 -4.36 -17.65 -51.10
CA GLY A 937 -5.06 -17.91 -52.36
C GLY A 937 -5.85 -19.22 -52.41
N GLU A 938 -5.70 -20.12 -51.43
CA GLU A 938 -6.36 -21.44 -51.42
C GLU A 938 -7.64 -21.52 -50.57
N GLY A 939 -8.04 -20.42 -49.90
CA GLY A 939 -9.25 -20.36 -49.07
C GLY A 939 -10.17 -19.19 -49.42
N ASP A 940 -10.96 -19.31 -50.49
CA ASP A 940 -12.07 -18.38 -50.79
C ASP A 940 -13.34 -19.20 -51.10
N ASP A 941 -14.39 -18.98 -50.29
CA ASP A 941 -15.84 -19.21 -50.53
C ASP A 941 -16.59 -19.58 -49.22
N GLY A 942 -16.53 -18.71 -48.21
CA GLY A 942 -17.37 -18.84 -47.01
C GLY A 942 -17.71 -17.48 -46.42
N ASP A 943 -18.80 -16.88 -46.88
CA ASP A 943 -19.45 -15.71 -46.27
C ASP A 943 -19.66 -15.96 -44.76
N ASP A 944 -19.00 -15.15 -43.92
CA ASP A 944 -19.34 -15.03 -42.50
C ASP A 944 -19.89 -13.61 -42.25
N ASP A 945 -21.04 -13.35 -42.89
CA ASP A 945 -21.93 -12.25 -42.52
C ASP A 945 -22.58 -12.59 -41.17
N ASN A 946 -21.88 -12.34 -40.08
CA ASN A 946 -22.48 -12.32 -38.75
C ASN A 946 -22.19 -10.99 -38.06
N HIS A 947 -22.98 -9.97 -38.42
CA HIS A 947 -23.15 -8.75 -37.62
C HIS A 947 -23.94 -9.09 -36.34
N GLY A 948 -23.28 -9.75 -35.40
CA GLY A 948 -23.74 -10.00 -34.04
C GLY A 948 -22.89 -9.22 -33.06
N ASN A 949 -23.54 -8.34 -32.30
CA ASN A 949 -22.94 -7.51 -31.27
C ASN A 949 -22.70 -8.36 -30.01
N ASP A 950 -21.50 -8.90 -29.80
CA ASP A 950 -21.10 -9.55 -28.54
C ASP A 950 -19.57 -9.55 -28.33
N THR A 951 -19.19 -9.07 -27.14
CA THR A 951 -17.95 -9.21 -26.34
C THR A 951 -16.56 -8.99 -26.96
N SER A 952 -15.74 -8.29 -26.17
CA SER A 952 -14.71 -7.37 -26.63
C SER A 952 -13.41 -7.98 -27.14
N ASP A 953 -12.98 -9.20 -26.80
CA ASP A 953 -11.60 -9.64 -27.10
C ASP A 953 -11.37 -10.24 -28.50
N GLY A 954 -12.43 -10.65 -29.22
CA GLY A 954 -12.30 -11.21 -30.58
C GLY A 954 -12.03 -10.19 -31.69
N SER A 955 -12.31 -8.90 -31.47
CA SER A 955 -12.33 -7.92 -32.57
C SER A 955 -10.95 -7.41 -32.99
N LEU A 956 -10.00 -7.23 -32.06
CA LEU A 956 -8.66 -6.72 -32.40
C LEU A 956 -7.81 -7.78 -33.12
N LEU A 957 -7.77 -9.02 -32.60
CA LEU A 957 -7.04 -10.11 -33.27
C LEU A 957 -7.61 -10.37 -34.67
N GLN A 958 -8.93 -10.39 -34.81
CA GLN A 958 -9.59 -10.55 -36.11
C GLN A 958 -9.28 -9.37 -37.06
N PHE A 959 -9.29 -8.13 -36.55
CA PHE A 959 -8.89 -6.95 -37.30
C PHE A 959 -7.43 -7.07 -37.80
N LEU A 960 -6.49 -7.46 -36.94
CA LEU A 960 -5.07 -7.59 -37.31
C LEU A 960 -4.85 -8.70 -38.34
N LYS A 961 -5.47 -9.88 -38.15
CA LYS A 961 -5.46 -10.97 -39.13
C LYS A 961 -5.99 -10.50 -40.49
N GLN A 962 -7.15 -9.84 -40.50
CA GLN A 962 -7.75 -9.30 -41.72
C GLN A 962 -6.85 -8.25 -42.37
N PHE A 963 -6.27 -7.34 -41.59
CA PHE A 963 -5.35 -6.32 -42.07
C PHE A 963 -4.14 -6.93 -42.79
N PHE A 964 -3.47 -7.93 -42.20
CA PHE A 964 -2.31 -8.59 -42.83
C PHE A 964 -2.70 -9.49 -44.01
N ARG A 965 -3.89 -10.10 -44.01
CA ARG A 965 -4.46 -10.78 -45.18
C ARG A 965 -4.65 -9.80 -46.34
N GLU A 966 -5.25 -8.64 -46.09
CA GLU A 966 -5.45 -7.61 -47.12
C GLU A 966 -4.13 -7.02 -47.61
N CYS A 967 -3.15 -6.81 -46.74
CA CYS A 967 -1.79 -6.42 -47.12
C CYS A 967 -1.18 -7.41 -48.11
N THR A 968 -1.36 -8.72 -47.86
CA THR A 968 -0.82 -9.79 -48.71
C THR A 968 -1.58 -9.95 -50.03
N GLN A 969 -2.92 -9.87 -50.02
CA GLN A 969 -3.74 -10.03 -51.23
C GLN A 969 -3.64 -8.82 -52.17
N LYS A 970 -3.81 -7.62 -51.62
CA LYS A 970 -4.01 -6.38 -52.37
C LYS A 970 -2.72 -5.56 -52.52
N ASN A 971 -1.60 -6.00 -51.94
CA ASN A 971 -0.38 -5.21 -51.79
C ASN A 971 -0.65 -3.84 -51.15
N LEU A 972 -1.51 -3.82 -50.11
CA LEU A 972 -1.88 -2.61 -49.38
C LEU A 972 -0.62 -1.91 -48.86
N GLY A 973 -0.53 -0.57 -48.95
CA GLY A 973 0.62 0.16 -48.41
C GLY A 973 1.98 -0.20 -49.04
N ASN A 974 1.98 -0.80 -50.24
CA ASN A 974 3.19 -1.35 -50.87
C ASN A 974 3.90 -2.42 -50.00
N PHE A 975 3.12 -3.24 -49.31
CA PHE A 975 3.58 -4.27 -48.38
C PHE A 975 4.63 -5.24 -48.96
N GLU A 976 4.58 -5.56 -50.26
CA GLU A 976 5.59 -6.37 -50.97
C GLU A 976 7.02 -5.81 -50.82
N HIS A 977 7.17 -4.47 -50.74
CA HIS A 977 8.46 -3.82 -50.53
C HIS A 977 8.95 -3.92 -49.09
N TRP A 978 8.04 -3.93 -48.13
CA TRP A 978 8.34 -3.85 -46.70
C TRP A 978 8.52 -5.22 -46.04
N PHE A 979 7.73 -6.22 -46.46
CA PHE A 979 7.77 -7.58 -45.90
C PHE A 979 9.18 -8.19 -45.84
N PRO A 980 10.06 -8.06 -46.86
CA PRO A 980 11.41 -8.60 -46.79
C PRO A 980 12.29 -7.96 -45.70
N GLN A 981 11.98 -6.74 -45.27
CA GLN A 981 12.75 -5.95 -44.29
C GLN A 981 12.35 -6.25 -42.83
N LEU A 982 11.31 -7.05 -42.62
CA LEU A 982 10.95 -7.59 -41.31
C LEU A 982 11.95 -8.69 -40.88
N SER A 983 12.08 -8.89 -39.58
CA SER A 983 12.81 -10.00 -38.99
C SER A 983 12.15 -11.34 -39.30
N ASP A 984 12.88 -12.44 -39.09
CA ASP A 984 12.38 -13.78 -39.38
C ASP A 984 11.23 -14.17 -38.43
N ASP A 985 11.29 -13.73 -37.16
CA ASP A 985 10.22 -13.92 -36.18
C ASP A 985 8.95 -13.17 -36.59
N GLU A 986 9.07 -11.88 -36.95
CA GLU A 986 7.95 -11.05 -37.42
C GLU A 986 7.28 -11.64 -38.69
N LYS A 987 8.07 -12.19 -39.62
CA LYS A 987 7.55 -12.85 -40.83
C LYS A 987 6.79 -14.13 -40.49
N THR A 988 7.27 -14.88 -39.52
CA THR A 988 6.66 -16.14 -39.07
C THR A 988 5.32 -15.86 -38.40
N THR A 989 5.24 -14.87 -37.51
CA THR A 989 3.97 -14.44 -36.90
C THR A 989 2.92 -14.04 -37.94
N ILE A 990 3.30 -13.23 -38.95
CA ILE A 990 2.36 -12.86 -40.03
C ILE A 990 1.87 -14.10 -40.78
N MET A 991 2.76 -15.05 -41.06
CA MET A 991 2.40 -16.28 -41.77
C MET A 991 1.43 -17.13 -40.98
N GLU A 992 1.67 -17.35 -39.70
CA GLU A 992 0.77 -18.10 -38.83
C GLU A 992 -0.61 -17.45 -38.77
N ALA A 993 -0.67 -16.13 -38.64
CA ALA A 993 -1.92 -15.37 -38.57
C ALA A 993 -2.73 -15.34 -39.88
N VAL A 994 -2.05 -15.52 -41.02
CA VAL A 994 -2.63 -15.38 -42.36
C VAL A 994 -2.94 -16.74 -42.97
N ALA A 995 -2.16 -17.78 -42.66
CA ALA A 995 -2.35 -19.15 -43.14
C ALA A 995 -3.39 -19.95 -42.31
N PHE A 996 -3.61 -19.57 -41.05
CA PHE A 996 -4.58 -20.14 -40.11
C PHE A 996 -5.51 -19.05 -39.56
#